data_AF-A0A151RZL6-F1
#
_entry.id   AF-A0A151RZL6-F1
#
_cell.length_a   1.000
_cell.length_b   1.000
_cell.length_c   1.000
_cell.angle_alpha   90.00
_cell.angle_beta   90.00
_cell.angle_gamma   90.00
#
_symmetry.space_group_name_H-M   'P 1'
#
loop_
_entity.id
_entity.type
_entity.pdbx_description
1 polymer ?
#
loop_
_entity_poly.entity_id
_entity_poly.type
_entity_poly.pdbx_seq_one_letter_code
_entity_poly.pdbx_strand_id
1 'polypeptide(L)'
;MTTVVQEIKQYNEQLDPPREEINTLIKEKDAGEELVCISCSRTVRWLKFLSWLPLFRNRLWYNKNDSFAEDDKQVNSIKHTLYKVREILELLDIENFEQKLRGVGTPIKCPYGVPRNPEFTLGLGVPLSKLKMEILGDGMSILLLTGMGGSGKTTLATKLCWDEEVKGKFKENILFITFSQTPKLKNVVERLFEHCGYHVPEFLSDEEAIKRLGILLRKIEGSPLLLVLDDVWPGSESLVEKFKFQMSDYKILVTSRVAFPKFGTPYILKPLAHEDAITLFRHYAPLEKSSSSIPDEELIQKVVRYCRGLPLAIKVIGRSLRHRSIELWQKTVDELSHGHSILDSSTELLTCLEKILDVLEDNPNVKECFMDLGLFPEDQRIPLPVLIDIWAELYGLDDNGIEAMEIIKKLDSMNLANVLVVRKNASDSDNYYYNNHFVILHDLLRDLAIYQNNREPIERRKRLITDINEKKTQWWLGEKQLSMVANLWSEYKDVFSKELPNGMPPLRGIEHHIDLIPGVSLPNRPAYISNPQETKEIQRQVEELMSKSHLVPKKDGTWRMCTNCRAINNITVKYRHPIPRLDDLLDELHGACIFSKIDLKSGYHQIRIREGDEWKTAFKTKYGLYEWLVMPFGLTNAPSTFMRLMNHVLKEFLGKCVVVYFDDILIYSTNFDLHVEHLSTVMNVLREEKLFANIEKCTFCTDHVVFLGFVVSSKGVQVDEEKIKAIQEWPTPKNVSEVRSFHGLPSFYRRFVKNFSTLAAPLNEIVKKHVRFKWGEKKENEFSELKHKLTNTPFLALPNFAKYFEIECCGWGLSYDFL
;
A
#
# COMPACT_ATOMS: atom_id res chain seq x y z
N MET A 1 63.26 -19.36 -41.91
CA MET A 1 61.81 -19.55 -41.66
C MET A 1 61.57 -21.03 -41.38
N THR A 2 62.08 -21.51 -40.25
CA THR A 2 62.17 -22.95 -39.94
C THR A 2 62.19 -23.11 -38.42
N THR A 3 61.19 -22.55 -37.74
CA THR A 3 61.03 -22.67 -36.27
C THR A 3 59.56 -22.76 -35.87
N VAL A 4 58.65 -22.06 -36.57
CA VAL A 4 57.21 -22.06 -36.21
C VAL A 4 56.46 -23.35 -36.60
N VAL A 5 56.88 -24.06 -37.67
CA VAL A 5 56.17 -25.27 -38.14
C VAL A 5 56.49 -26.52 -37.30
N GLN A 6 57.66 -26.57 -36.66
CA GLN A 6 58.00 -27.64 -35.72
C GLN A 6 57.34 -27.42 -34.35
N GLU A 7 57.21 -26.17 -33.89
CA GLU A 7 56.48 -25.86 -32.65
C GLU A 7 54.97 -26.12 -32.76
N ILE A 8 54.35 -25.88 -33.92
CA ILE A 8 52.92 -26.19 -34.15
C ILE A 8 52.68 -27.72 -34.18
N LYS A 9 53.64 -28.52 -34.65
CA LYS A 9 53.53 -30.00 -34.57
C LYS A 9 53.67 -30.51 -33.15
N GLN A 10 54.57 -29.91 -32.35
CA GLN A 10 54.72 -30.23 -30.92
C GLN A 10 53.48 -29.85 -30.09
N TYR A 11 52.83 -28.72 -30.41
CA TYR A 11 51.59 -28.30 -29.75
C TYR A 11 50.37 -29.16 -30.14
N ASN A 12 50.32 -29.68 -31.37
CA ASN A 12 49.22 -30.53 -31.83
C ASN A 12 49.32 -31.99 -31.32
N GLU A 13 50.47 -32.47 -30.87
CA GLU A 13 50.62 -33.79 -30.24
C GLU A 13 50.28 -33.80 -28.73
N GLN A 14 50.16 -32.62 -28.08
CA GLN A 14 49.82 -32.50 -26.65
C GLN A 14 48.35 -32.13 -26.36
N LEU A 15 47.50 -31.95 -27.38
CA LEU A 15 46.09 -31.55 -27.24
C LEU A 15 45.11 -32.50 -27.95
N ASP A 16 45.33 -33.81 -27.85
CA ASP A 16 44.31 -34.81 -28.20
C ASP A 16 43.71 -35.38 -26.89
N PRO A 17 42.64 -34.82 -26.32
CA PRO A 17 41.85 -35.55 -25.33
C PRO A 17 41.19 -36.78 -26.01
N PRO A 18 41.03 -37.90 -25.31
CA PRO A 18 40.74 -39.18 -25.94
C PRO A 18 39.41 -39.14 -26.69
N ARG A 19 39.37 -39.70 -27.90
CA ARG A 19 38.14 -39.98 -28.67
C ARG A 19 37.09 -40.81 -27.92
N GLU A 20 37.36 -41.25 -26.69
CA GLU A 20 36.39 -41.83 -25.78
C GLU A 20 35.48 -40.79 -25.11
N GLU A 21 35.96 -39.58 -24.74
CA GLU A 21 35.13 -38.59 -24.02
C GLU A 21 34.06 -37.95 -24.92
N ILE A 22 34.39 -37.68 -26.18
CA ILE A 22 33.41 -37.14 -27.15
C ILE A 22 32.35 -38.19 -27.51
N ASN A 23 32.74 -39.47 -27.63
CA ASN A 23 31.79 -40.56 -27.84
C ASN A 23 30.94 -40.85 -26.59
N THR A 24 31.48 -40.57 -25.39
CA THR A 24 30.72 -40.66 -24.13
C THR A 24 29.72 -39.52 -24.02
N LEU A 25 30.10 -38.29 -24.38
CA LEU A 25 29.20 -37.13 -24.42
C LEU A 25 28.09 -37.26 -25.47
N ILE A 26 28.38 -37.87 -26.63
CA ILE A 26 27.34 -38.17 -27.64
C ILE A 26 26.40 -39.27 -27.13
N LYS A 27 26.91 -40.32 -26.49
CA LYS A 27 26.08 -41.34 -25.84
C LYS A 27 25.22 -40.79 -24.69
N GLU A 28 25.75 -39.84 -23.91
CA GLU A 28 25.00 -39.20 -22.83
C GLU A 28 23.95 -38.20 -23.36
N LYS A 29 24.23 -37.54 -24.47
CA LYS A 29 23.26 -36.70 -25.18
C LYS A 29 22.11 -37.55 -25.74
N ASP A 30 22.43 -38.65 -26.40
CA ASP A 30 21.42 -39.54 -27.01
C ASP A 30 20.61 -40.29 -25.93
N ALA A 31 21.23 -40.67 -24.81
CA ALA A 31 20.51 -41.20 -23.63
C ALA A 31 19.62 -40.13 -22.95
N GLY A 32 20.01 -38.86 -23.00
CA GLY A 32 19.22 -37.73 -22.53
C GLY A 32 17.99 -37.46 -23.41
N GLU A 33 18.13 -37.55 -24.73
CA GLU A 33 17.01 -37.44 -25.67
C GLU A 33 16.03 -38.62 -25.55
N GLU A 34 16.54 -39.84 -25.31
CA GLU A 34 15.71 -41.03 -25.06
C GLU A 34 14.96 -40.94 -23.72
N LEU A 35 15.59 -40.40 -22.65
CA LEU A 35 14.93 -40.14 -21.37
C LEU A 35 13.84 -39.07 -21.45
N VAL A 36 14.03 -38.02 -22.26
CA VAL A 36 13.02 -36.98 -22.49
C VAL A 36 11.84 -37.51 -23.30
N CYS A 37 12.08 -38.35 -24.31
CA CYS A 37 11.03 -39.02 -25.08
C CYS A 37 10.24 -40.06 -24.25
N ILE A 38 10.91 -40.80 -23.35
CA ILE A 38 10.24 -41.76 -22.46
C ILE A 38 9.42 -41.05 -21.36
N SER A 39 9.88 -39.88 -20.89
CA SER A 39 9.21 -39.09 -19.84
C SER A 39 7.89 -38.44 -20.28
N CYS A 40 7.69 -38.21 -21.59
CA CYS A 40 6.44 -37.69 -22.14
C CYS A 40 5.32 -38.75 -22.27
N SER A 41 5.55 -39.99 -21.83
CA SER A 41 4.54 -41.05 -21.86
C SER A 41 4.44 -41.82 -20.54
N ARG A 42 4.19 -41.13 -19.43
CA ARG A 42 3.29 -41.56 -18.34
C ARG A 42 3.45 -40.66 -17.12
N THR A 43 2.32 -40.07 -16.75
CA THR A 43 2.07 -39.30 -15.53
C THR A 43 2.52 -40.08 -14.28
N VAL A 44 2.94 -39.34 -13.25
CA VAL A 44 3.27 -39.80 -11.88
C VAL A 44 4.71 -40.34 -11.67
N ARG A 45 5.72 -39.45 -11.57
CA ARG A 45 6.93 -39.69 -10.74
C ARG A 45 7.88 -38.50 -10.47
N TRP A 46 7.43 -37.24 -10.60
CA TRP A 46 8.30 -36.06 -10.38
C TRP A 46 8.55 -35.66 -8.91
N LEU A 47 7.87 -36.29 -7.94
CA LEU A 47 8.06 -35.99 -6.50
C LEU A 47 9.39 -36.50 -5.92
N LYS A 48 10.15 -37.33 -6.63
CA LYS A 48 11.46 -37.81 -6.13
C LYS A 48 12.64 -36.88 -6.47
N PHE A 49 12.56 -36.06 -7.51
CA PHE A 49 13.69 -35.21 -7.91
C PHE A 49 13.86 -33.98 -7.01
N LEU A 50 12.75 -33.41 -6.50
CA LEU A 50 12.77 -32.32 -5.50
C LEU A 50 13.38 -32.74 -4.15
N SER A 51 13.47 -34.04 -3.86
CA SER A 51 14.06 -34.56 -2.63
C SER A 51 15.61 -34.56 -2.63
N TRP A 52 16.25 -34.32 -3.78
CA TRP A 52 17.72 -34.35 -3.93
C TRP A 52 18.40 -32.98 -3.90
N LEU A 53 17.67 -31.88 -4.07
CA LEU A 53 18.19 -30.51 -3.94
C LEU A 53 18.82 -30.17 -2.57
N PRO A 54 18.40 -30.75 -1.42
CA PRO A 54 19.06 -30.51 -0.13
C PRO A 54 20.47 -31.11 -0.02
N LEU A 55 20.80 -32.12 -0.83
CA LEU A 55 22.11 -32.80 -0.77
C LEU A 55 23.23 -31.96 -1.42
N PHE A 56 22.92 -31.18 -2.46
CA PHE A 56 23.91 -30.30 -3.10
C PHE A 56 24.23 -29.05 -2.26
N ARG A 57 23.29 -28.57 -1.44
CA ARG A 57 23.52 -27.43 -0.54
C ARG A 57 24.51 -27.74 0.58
N ASN A 58 24.58 -29.01 1.01
CA ASN A 58 25.45 -29.45 2.10
C ASN A 58 26.90 -29.77 1.67
N ARG A 59 27.16 -29.98 0.37
CA ARG A 59 28.53 -30.25 -0.13
C ARG A 59 29.41 -29.00 -0.24
N LEU A 60 28.83 -27.80 -0.19
CA LEU A 60 29.56 -26.53 -0.26
C LEU A 60 30.00 -25.98 1.11
N TRP A 61 29.61 -26.62 2.22
CA TRP A 61 29.99 -26.20 3.58
C TRP A 61 31.04 -27.12 4.24
N TYR A 62 31.49 -28.15 3.54
CA TYR A 62 32.58 -29.03 3.95
C TYR A 62 33.75 -28.91 2.97
N ASN A 63 34.40 -27.76 2.96
CA ASN A 63 35.80 -27.61 2.54
C ASN A 63 36.25 -26.17 2.84
N LYS A 64 36.60 -25.92 4.10
CA LYS A 64 37.41 -24.76 4.46
C LYS A 64 38.38 -25.15 5.58
N ASN A 65 39.18 -26.15 5.26
CA ASN A 65 40.53 -26.34 5.77
C ASN A 65 41.28 -26.97 4.60
N ASP A 66 41.64 -26.16 3.61
CA ASP A 66 42.91 -26.28 2.93
C ASP A 66 43.12 -25.09 1.98
N SER A 67 44.35 -24.60 2.00
CA SER A 67 44.90 -23.64 1.05
C SER A 67 44.80 -24.18 -0.37
N PHE A 68 44.36 -23.36 -1.32
CA PHE A 68 45.10 -22.96 -2.53
C PHE A 68 44.16 -22.21 -3.47
N ALA A 69 44.73 -21.21 -4.14
CA ALA A 69 44.10 -20.47 -5.20
C ALA A 69 44.03 -21.34 -6.46
N GLU A 70 42.82 -21.58 -6.98
CA GLU A 70 42.48 -21.94 -8.38
C GLU A 70 41.02 -22.40 -8.38
N ASP A 71 40.08 -21.58 -8.88
CA ASP A 71 39.04 -21.98 -9.86
C ASP A 71 37.97 -20.87 -10.11
N ASP A 72 38.36 -19.79 -10.80
CA ASP A 72 37.42 -18.74 -11.24
C ASP A 72 36.39 -19.23 -12.27
N LYS A 73 36.66 -20.36 -12.95
CA LYS A 73 35.71 -21.00 -13.89
C LYS A 73 34.53 -21.64 -13.17
N GLN A 74 34.74 -22.22 -11.98
CA GLN A 74 33.71 -22.93 -11.25
C GLN A 74 32.70 -21.96 -10.61
N VAL A 75 33.16 -20.83 -10.09
CA VAL A 75 32.30 -19.78 -9.51
C VAL A 75 31.45 -19.09 -10.59
N ASN A 76 32.02 -18.82 -11.77
CA ASN A 76 31.27 -18.26 -12.90
C ASN A 76 30.27 -19.25 -13.49
N SER A 77 30.60 -20.54 -13.55
CA SER A 77 29.67 -21.61 -13.93
C SER A 77 28.49 -21.69 -12.94
N ILE A 78 28.74 -21.59 -11.64
CA ILE A 78 27.70 -21.59 -10.60
C ILE A 78 26.84 -20.32 -10.68
N LYS A 79 27.42 -19.13 -10.89
CA LYS A 79 26.64 -17.89 -11.08
C LYS A 79 25.75 -17.97 -12.33
N HIS A 80 26.29 -18.46 -13.44
CA HIS A 80 25.55 -18.62 -14.68
C HIS A 80 24.42 -19.67 -14.53
N THR A 81 24.68 -20.74 -13.79
CA THR A 81 23.67 -21.76 -13.45
C THR A 81 22.60 -21.18 -12.53
N LEU A 82 22.95 -20.37 -11.54
CA LEU A 82 21.99 -19.69 -10.67
C LEU A 82 21.13 -18.66 -11.42
N TYR A 83 21.72 -17.97 -12.40
CA TYR A 83 20.97 -17.05 -13.28
C TYR A 83 19.97 -17.82 -14.15
N LYS A 84 20.41 -18.93 -14.75
CA LYS A 84 19.52 -19.84 -15.50
C LYS A 84 18.45 -20.47 -14.62
N VAL A 85 18.78 -20.86 -13.38
CA VAL A 85 17.79 -21.41 -12.43
C VAL A 85 16.78 -20.34 -12.02
N ARG A 86 17.19 -19.09 -11.84
CA ARG A 86 16.28 -17.97 -11.58
C ARG A 86 15.36 -17.70 -12.77
N GLU A 87 15.90 -17.72 -13.98
CA GLU A 87 15.13 -17.58 -15.22
C GLU A 87 14.14 -18.73 -15.39
N ILE A 88 14.55 -19.97 -15.08
CA ILE A 88 13.68 -21.15 -15.04
C ILE A 88 12.62 -21.03 -13.94
N LEU A 89 12.95 -20.50 -12.76
CA LEU A 89 11.98 -20.29 -11.68
C LEU A 89 10.95 -19.21 -12.04
N GLU A 90 11.36 -18.15 -12.73
CA GLU A 90 10.46 -17.13 -13.26
C GLU A 90 9.57 -17.71 -14.38
N LEU A 91 10.12 -18.57 -15.25
CA LEU A 91 9.34 -19.31 -16.25
C LEU A 91 8.39 -20.33 -15.61
N LEU A 92 8.78 -20.99 -14.52
CA LEU A 92 7.95 -21.93 -13.76
C LEU A 92 6.85 -21.22 -12.96
N ASP A 93 7.07 -19.98 -12.48
CA ASP A 93 6.02 -19.15 -11.86
C ASP A 93 5.01 -18.69 -12.90
N ILE A 94 5.48 -18.34 -14.11
CA ILE A 94 4.61 -18.04 -15.26
C ILE A 94 3.84 -19.29 -15.71
N GLU A 95 4.48 -20.46 -15.83
CA GLU A 95 3.81 -21.71 -16.17
C GLU A 95 2.83 -22.14 -15.08
N ASN A 96 3.16 -21.99 -13.80
CA ASN A 96 2.25 -22.23 -12.67
C ASN A 96 1.08 -21.25 -12.68
N PHE A 97 1.30 -19.98 -13.01
CA PHE A 97 0.25 -18.98 -13.16
C PHE A 97 -0.64 -19.31 -14.37
N GLU A 98 -0.05 -19.69 -15.51
CA GLU A 98 -0.78 -20.16 -16.69
C GLU A 98 -1.56 -21.44 -16.40
N GLN A 99 -1.01 -22.37 -15.62
CA GLN A 99 -1.67 -23.61 -15.17
C GLN A 99 -2.80 -23.34 -14.16
N LYS A 100 -2.60 -22.44 -13.18
CA LYS A 100 -3.66 -21.96 -12.29
C LYS A 100 -4.80 -21.31 -13.08
N LEU A 101 -4.46 -20.52 -14.10
CA LEU A 101 -5.43 -19.95 -15.03
C LEU A 101 -5.98 -20.97 -16.05
N ARG A 102 -5.41 -22.18 -16.20
CA ARG A 102 -5.93 -23.27 -17.06
C ARG A 102 -6.96 -24.14 -16.33
N GLY A 103 -6.95 -24.15 -14.99
CA GLY A 103 -7.90 -24.89 -14.15
C GLY A 103 -9.19 -24.13 -13.78
N VAL A 104 -9.28 -22.83 -14.11
CA VAL A 104 -10.47 -22.01 -13.88
C VAL A 104 -11.24 -21.90 -15.19
N GLY A 105 -12.44 -22.51 -15.25
CA GLY A 105 -13.38 -22.31 -16.36
C GLY A 105 -13.76 -20.83 -16.52
N THR A 106 -14.04 -20.43 -17.77
CA THR A 106 -14.18 -19.04 -18.27
C THR A 106 -14.84 -18.04 -17.30
N PRO A 107 -14.09 -17.04 -16.81
CA PRO A 107 -14.67 -15.81 -16.29
C PRO A 107 -14.72 -14.75 -17.41
N ILE A 108 -15.85 -14.71 -18.11
CA ILE A 108 -16.50 -13.46 -18.50
C ILE A 108 -18.00 -13.72 -18.35
N LYS A 109 -18.65 -12.98 -17.44
CA LYS A 109 -20.09 -12.72 -17.40
C LYS A 109 -20.35 -11.58 -16.41
N CYS A 110 -20.10 -10.34 -16.84
CA CYS A 110 -21.11 -9.29 -16.75
C CYS A 110 -20.64 -7.92 -17.25
N PRO A 111 -21.59 -7.09 -17.73
CA PRO A 111 -21.38 -5.74 -18.21
C PRO A 111 -21.34 -4.76 -17.02
N TYR A 112 -20.17 -4.51 -16.45
CA TYR A 112 -20.03 -3.50 -15.39
C TYR A 112 -18.83 -2.56 -15.57
N GLY A 113 -18.12 -2.61 -16.70
CA GLY A 113 -16.96 -1.73 -16.97
C GLY A 113 -17.32 -0.47 -17.69
N VAL A 114 -18.04 -0.66 -18.80
CA VAL A 114 -18.48 0.47 -19.61
C VAL A 114 -19.57 1.23 -18.84
N PRO A 115 -19.45 2.56 -18.68
CA PRO A 115 -20.50 3.38 -18.10
C PRO A 115 -21.86 3.15 -18.78
N ARG A 116 -22.97 3.40 -18.06
CA ARG A 116 -24.33 3.23 -18.62
C ARG A 116 -24.48 4.02 -19.92
N ASN A 117 -25.14 3.43 -20.91
CA ASN A 117 -25.41 4.11 -22.17
C ASN A 117 -26.22 5.40 -21.92
N PRO A 118 -25.73 6.58 -22.34
CA PRO A 118 -26.45 7.83 -22.13
C PRO A 118 -27.77 7.86 -22.92
N GLU A 119 -28.88 8.13 -22.23
CA GLU A 119 -30.24 8.10 -22.79
C GLU A 119 -30.46 9.13 -23.92
N PHE A 120 -29.87 10.33 -23.79
CA PHE A 120 -30.01 11.41 -24.78
C PHE A 120 -28.67 12.10 -25.07
N THR A 121 -28.29 12.15 -26.35
CA THR A 121 -27.06 12.80 -26.85
C THR A 121 -27.28 13.38 -28.23
N LEU A 122 -26.65 14.51 -28.52
CA LEU A 122 -26.74 15.24 -29.80
C LEU A 122 -25.33 15.54 -30.33
N GLY A 123 -25.19 15.80 -31.63
CA GLY A 123 -23.91 16.15 -32.28
C GLY A 123 -22.83 15.05 -32.32
N LEU A 124 -23.07 13.89 -31.71
CA LEU A 124 -22.09 12.79 -31.61
C LEU A 124 -22.11 11.81 -32.79
N GLY A 125 -23.08 11.89 -33.70
CA GLY A 125 -23.21 10.92 -34.80
C GLY A 125 -22.01 10.89 -35.75
N VAL A 126 -21.58 12.05 -36.25
CA VAL A 126 -20.40 12.15 -37.14
C VAL A 126 -19.09 11.76 -36.42
N PRO A 127 -18.81 12.24 -35.19
CA PRO A 127 -17.68 11.75 -34.40
C PRO A 127 -17.69 10.24 -34.17
N LEU A 128 -18.84 9.67 -33.81
CA LEU A 128 -19.01 8.24 -33.57
C LEU A 128 -18.68 7.43 -34.81
N SER A 129 -19.22 7.81 -35.98
CA SER A 129 -18.92 7.13 -37.25
C SER A 129 -17.44 7.16 -37.61
N LYS A 130 -16.75 8.27 -37.35
CA LYS A 130 -15.30 8.39 -37.62
C LYS A 130 -14.47 7.50 -36.69
N LEU A 131 -14.71 7.57 -35.37
CA LEU A 131 -14.01 6.69 -34.41
C LEU A 131 -14.31 5.21 -34.69
N LYS A 132 -15.54 4.89 -35.10
CA LYS A 132 -15.95 3.54 -35.47
C LYS A 132 -15.14 3.01 -36.66
N MET A 133 -14.99 3.80 -37.74
CA MET A 133 -14.17 3.38 -38.89
C MET A 133 -12.72 3.04 -38.49
N GLU A 134 -12.14 3.83 -37.58
CA GLU A 134 -10.75 3.64 -37.15
C GLU A 134 -10.58 2.43 -36.20
N ILE A 135 -11.56 2.19 -35.32
CA ILE A 135 -11.55 1.06 -34.38
C ILE A 135 -11.88 -0.27 -35.08
N LEU A 136 -12.77 -0.25 -36.08
CA LEU A 136 -13.13 -1.46 -36.83
C LEU A 136 -12.06 -1.90 -37.82
N GLY A 137 -11.12 -1.03 -38.22
CA GLY A 137 -9.99 -1.38 -39.07
C GLY A 137 -9.02 -2.40 -38.45
N ASP A 138 -8.15 -2.99 -39.26
CA ASP A 138 -7.24 -4.06 -38.84
C ASP A 138 -5.96 -3.56 -38.15
N GLY A 139 -5.36 -4.39 -37.30
CA GLY A 139 -4.05 -4.15 -36.66
C GLY A 139 -4.09 -3.38 -35.33
N MET A 140 -2.93 -3.20 -34.70
CA MET A 140 -2.79 -2.40 -33.48
C MET A 140 -2.92 -0.91 -33.79
N SER A 141 -3.92 -0.23 -33.23
CA SER A 141 -4.03 1.24 -33.30
C SER A 141 -4.36 1.84 -31.93
N ILE A 142 -3.61 2.89 -31.56
CA ILE A 142 -3.98 3.78 -30.46
C ILE A 142 -4.72 4.95 -31.07
N LEU A 143 -5.96 5.15 -30.63
CA LEU A 143 -6.80 6.25 -31.05
C LEU A 143 -6.87 7.28 -29.93
N LEU A 144 -6.47 8.50 -30.22
CA LEU A 144 -6.47 9.58 -29.25
C LEU A 144 -7.66 10.52 -29.49
N LEU A 145 -8.63 10.50 -28.58
CA LEU A 145 -9.79 11.40 -28.54
C LEU A 145 -9.50 12.57 -27.61
N THR A 146 -9.34 13.76 -28.19
CA THR A 146 -9.02 14.99 -27.44
C THR A 146 -10.14 16.00 -27.51
N GLY A 147 -10.17 16.94 -26.57
CA GLY A 147 -11.17 18.00 -26.56
C GLY A 147 -11.28 18.65 -25.21
N MET A 148 -11.93 19.82 -25.18
CA MET A 148 -12.11 20.60 -23.95
C MET A 148 -12.80 19.78 -22.84
N GLY A 149 -12.58 20.17 -21.60
CA GLY A 149 -13.37 19.65 -20.48
C GLY A 149 -14.87 19.79 -20.77
N GLY A 150 -15.64 18.74 -20.55
CA GLY A 150 -17.10 18.80 -20.63
C GLY A 150 -17.65 18.76 -22.06
N SER A 151 -16.78 18.60 -23.07
CA SER A 151 -17.15 18.48 -24.49
C SER A 151 -17.84 17.16 -24.85
N GLY A 152 -17.89 16.18 -23.93
CA GLY A 152 -18.55 14.89 -24.13
C GLY A 152 -17.63 13.75 -24.58
N LYS A 153 -16.32 13.82 -24.33
CA LYS A 153 -15.35 12.75 -24.68
C LYS A 153 -15.71 11.40 -24.06
N THR A 154 -15.86 11.34 -22.74
CA THR A 154 -16.30 10.14 -21.99
C THR A 154 -17.64 9.63 -22.51
N THR A 155 -18.58 10.54 -22.83
CA THR A 155 -19.88 10.20 -23.42
C THR A 155 -19.74 9.56 -24.81
N LEU A 156 -18.85 10.08 -25.65
CA LEU A 156 -18.57 9.54 -26.98
C LEU A 156 -17.87 8.18 -26.90
N ALA A 157 -16.86 8.04 -26.04
CA ALA A 157 -16.17 6.77 -25.79
C ALA A 157 -17.14 5.71 -25.24
N THR A 158 -18.02 6.10 -24.31
CA THR A 158 -19.10 5.24 -23.80
C THR A 158 -20.05 4.82 -24.93
N LYS A 159 -20.56 5.76 -25.74
CA LYS A 159 -21.44 5.43 -26.87
C LYS A 159 -20.81 4.48 -27.87
N LEU A 160 -19.53 4.66 -28.15
CA LEU A 160 -18.76 3.78 -29.03
C LEU A 160 -18.72 2.35 -28.48
N CYS A 161 -18.56 2.17 -27.17
CA CYS A 161 -18.62 0.86 -26.54
C CYS A 161 -20.04 0.24 -26.57
N TRP A 162 -21.09 1.06 -26.66
CA TRP A 162 -22.47 0.61 -26.73
C TRP A 162 -22.99 0.39 -28.17
N ASP A 163 -22.23 0.79 -29.19
CA ASP A 163 -22.57 0.65 -30.61
C ASP A 163 -22.63 -0.82 -31.03
N GLU A 164 -23.63 -1.18 -31.84
CA GLU A 164 -23.90 -2.57 -32.22
C GLU A 164 -22.79 -3.20 -33.08
N GLU A 165 -22.11 -2.43 -33.93
CA GLU A 165 -21.02 -2.95 -34.76
C GLU A 165 -19.75 -3.15 -33.93
N VAL A 166 -19.46 -2.21 -33.03
CA VAL A 166 -18.33 -2.32 -32.09
C VAL A 166 -18.55 -3.49 -31.12
N LYS A 167 -19.75 -3.60 -30.53
CA LYS A 167 -20.11 -4.79 -29.75
C LYS A 167 -20.10 -6.07 -30.57
N GLY A 168 -20.50 -6.02 -31.83
CA GLY A 168 -20.42 -7.16 -32.73
C GLY A 168 -18.98 -7.67 -32.89
N LYS A 169 -18.02 -6.75 -33.06
CA LYS A 169 -16.59 -7.07 -33.20
C LYS A 169 -15.94 -7.50 -31.88
N PHE A 170 -16.05 -6.68 -30.84
CA PHE A 170 -15.32 -6.87 -29.56
C PHE A 170 -16.09 -7.69 -28.52
N LYS A 171 -17.41 -7.86 -28.68
CA LYS A 171 -18.29 -8.61 -27.77
C LYS A 171 -18.11 -8.18 -26.31
N GLU A 172 -17.75 -9.11 -25.43
CA GLU A 172 -17.53 -8.85 -24.00
C GLU A 172 -16.08 -8.43 -23.68
N ASN A 173 -15.23 -8.24 -24.69
CA ASN A 173 -13.81 -7.86 -24.54
C ASN A 173 -13.60 -6.34 -24.64
N ILE A 174 -14.50 -5.57 -24.03
CA ILE A 174 -14.38 -4.12 -23.93
C ILE A 174 -14.02 -3.78 -22.49
N LEU A 175 -12.79 -3.32 -22.27
CA LEU A 175 -12.27 -2.91 -20.97
C LEU A 175 -12.30 -1.39 -20.89
N PHE A 176 -13.00 -0.83 -19.90
CA PHE A 176 -13.13 0.62 -19.73
C PHE A 176 -12.57 1.04 -18.37
N ILE A 177 -11.60 1.96 -18.37
CA ILE A 177 -10.92 2.42 -17.16
C ILE A 177 -10.72 3.93 -17.20
N THR A 178 -11.07 4.61 -16.12
CA THR A 178 -10.76 6.03 -15.91
C THR A 178 -9.40 6.19 -15.21
N PHE A 179 -8.62 7.18 -15.66
CA PHE A 179 -7.31 7.54 -15.12
C PHE A 179 -7.43 8.63 -14.07
N SER A 180 -6.84 8.40 -12.89
CA SER A 180 -6.66 9.46 -11.90
C SER A 180 -5.54 10.42 -12.29
N GLN A 181 -5.52 11.61 -11.69
CA GLN A 181 -4.47 12.62 -11.90
C GLN A 181 -3.03 12.13 -11.63
N THR A 182 -2.84 11.22 -10.67
CA THR A 182 -1.54 10.57 -10.38
C THR A 182 -1.66 9.05 -10.52
N PRO A 183 -1.73 8.52 -11.75
CA PRO A 183 -2.05 7.11 -11.95
C PRO A 183 -0.85 6.23 -11.57
N LYS A 184 -1.05 5.33 -10.60
CA LYS A 184 -0.09 4.27 -10.28
C LYS A 184 -0.35 3.05 -11.16
N LEU A 185 0.68 2.57 -11.84
CA LEU A 185 0.57 1.46 -12.78
C LEU A 185 -0.05 0.21 -12.14
N LYS A 186 0.38 -0.13 -10.93
CA LYS A 186 -0.16 -1.27 -10.17
C LYS A 186 -1.67 -1.16 -10.00
N ASN A 187 -2.18 -0.01 -9.55
CA ASN A 187 -3.63 0.19 -9.35
C ASN A 187 -4.43 0.02 -10.65
N VAL A 188 -3.91 0.52 -11.79
CA VAL A 188 -4.55 0.35 -13.10
C VAL A 188 -4.58 -1.12 -13.50
N VAL A 189 -3.49 -1.85 -13.28
CA VAL A 189 -3.40 -3.29 -13.54
C VAL A 189 -4.34 -4.07 -12.61
N GLU A 190 -4.37 -3.77 -11.31
CA GLU A 190 -5.27 -4.39 -10.34
C GLU A 190 -6.74 -4.24 -10.78
N ARG A 191 -7.15 -3.02 -11.18
CA ARG A 191 -8.50 -2.76 -11.72
C ARG A 191 -8.78 -3.59 -12.98
N LEU A 192 -7.81 -3.77 -13.88
CA LEU A 192 -7.96 -4.63 -15.07
C LEU A 192 -8.19 -6.10 -14.68
N PHE A 193 -7.46 -6.61 -13.69
CA PHE A 193 -7.64 -7.97 -13.18
C PHE A 193 -9.03 -8.19 -12.58
N GLU A 194 -9.49 -7.24 -11.75
CA GLU A 194 -10.86 -7.24 -11.21
C GLU A 194 -11.91 -7.18 -12.32
N HIS A 195 -11.66 -6.37 -13.36
CA HIS A 195 -12.56 -6.21 -14.49
C HIS A 195 -12.77 -7.51 -15.28
N CYS A 196 -11.69 -8.27 -15.45
CA CYS A 196 -11.73 -9.57 -16.07
C CYS A 196 -12.24 -10.68 -15.12
N GLY A 197 -12.63 -10.36 -13.88
CA GLY A 197 -13.17 -11.31 -12.90
C GLY A 197 -12.13 -12.25 -12.28
N TYR A 198 -10.85 -11.88 -12.31
CA TYR A 198 -9.77 -12.67 -11.74
C TYR A 198 -9.33 -12.14 -10.37
N HIS A 199 -8.82 -13.03 -9.52
CA HIS A 199 -8.17 -12.63 -8.28
C HIS A 199 -6.93 -11.79 -8.59
N VAL A 200 -6.85 -10.61 -7.98
CA VAL A 200 -5.71 -9.70 -8.12
C VAL A 200 -4.47 -10.31 -7.47
N PRO A 201 -3.37 -10.53 -8.19
CA PRO A 201 -2.14 -11.07 -7.60
C PRO A 201 -1.30 -9.95 -6.98
N GLU A 202 -0.51 -10.25 -5.95
CA GLU A 202 0.45 -9.28 -5.42
C GLU A 202 1.58 -9.03 -6.44
N PHE A 203 1.83 -7.76 -6.75
CA PHE A 203 2.86 -7.33 -7.69
C PHE A 203 4.11 -6.82 -6.97
N LEU A 204 5.22 -7.54 -7.13
CA LEU A 204 6.53 -7.13 -6.58
C LEU A 204 7.08 -5.88 -7.27
N SER A 205 6.89 -5.76 -8.60
CA SER A 205 7.33 -4.61 -9.41
C SER A 205 6.30 -4.23 -10.48
N ASP A 206 6.48 -3.04 -11.06
CA ASP A 206 5.68 -2.55 -12.18
C ASP A 206 5.87 -3.39 -13.46
N GLU A 207 7.08 -3.86 -13.69
CA GLU A 207 7.41 -4.75 -14.82
C GLU A 207 6.68 -6.09 -14.70
N GLU A 208 6.62 -6.65 -13.49
CA GLU A 208 5.90 -7.89 -13.23
C GLU A 208 4.38 -7.71 -13.41
N ALA A 209 3.84 -6.56 -12.98
CA ALA A 209 2.43 -6.24 -13.18
C ALA A 209 2.04 -6.20 -14.67
N ILE A 210 2.85 -5.53 -15.50
CA ILE A 210 2.64 -5.48 -16.97
C ILE A 210 2.82 -6.86 -17.60
N LYS A 211 3.82 -7.63 -17.17
CA LYS A 211 4.07 -8.98 -17.69
C LYS A 211 2.88 -9.91 -17.42
N ARG A 212 2.35 -9.90 -16.18
CA ARG A 212 1.17 -10.68 -15.78
C ARG A 212 -0.10 -10.22 -16.48
N LEU A 213 -0.29 -8.90 -16.64
CA LEU A 213 -1.39 -8.36 -17.43
C LEU A 213 -1.31 -8.84 -18.89
N GLY A 214 -0.13 -8.80 -19.51
CA GLY A 214 0.06 -9.29 -20.87
C GLY A 214 -0.29 -10.78 -21.02
N ILE A 215 -0.01 -11.62 -20.01
CA ILE A 215 -0.42 -13.03 -19.99
C ILE A 215 -1.95 -13.15 -19.90
N LEU A 216 -2.58 -12.35 -19.03
CA LEU A 216 -4.04 -12.32 -18.87
C LEU A 216 -4.73 -11.94 -20.19
N LEU A 217 -4.30 -10.85 -20.83
CA LEU A 217 -4.87 -10.38 -22.09
C LEU A 217 -4.64 -11.36 -23.23
N ARG A 218 -3.47 -12.01 -23.30
CA ARG A 218 -3.22 -13.08 -24.28
C ARG A 218 -4.10 -14.31 -24.07
N LYS A 219 -4.55 -14.62 -22.85
CA LYS A 219 -5.53 -15.70 -22.64
C LYS A 219 -6.92 -15.39 -23.19
N ILE A 220 -7.21 -14.13 -23.50
CA ILE A 220 -8.42 -13.71 -24.23
C ILE A 220 -8.26 -14.02 -25.74
N GLU A 221 -7.23 -14.80 -26.12
CA GLU A 221 -6.89 -15.20 -27.48
C GLU A 221 -8.09 -15.75 -28.27
N GLY A 222 -8.27 -15.19 -29.47
CA GLY A 222 -9.30 -15.57 -30.43
C GLY A 222 -10.39 -14.52 -30.67
N SER A 223 -10.38 -13.41 -29.92
CA SER A 223 -11.38 -12.34 -30.08
C SER A 223 -10.76 -10.94 -30.00
N PRO A 224 -11.25 -9.98 -30.82
CA PRO A 224 -10.77 -8.59 -30.78
C PRO A 224 -10.94 -7.98 -29.39
N LEU A 225 -9.98 -7.17 -28.93
CA LEU A 225 -9.98 -6.52 -27.62
C LEU A 225 -9.96 -5.00 -27.76
N LEU A 226 -10.83 -4.29 -27.03
CA LEU A 226 -10.85 -2.83 -26.96
C LEU A 226 -10.57 -2.38 -25.54
N LEU A 227 -9.47 -1.66 -25.32
CA LEU A 227 -9.13 -1.00 -24.06
C LEU A 227 -9.39 0.50 -24.15
N VAL A 228 -10.31 1.00 -23.35
CA VAL A 228 -10.62 2.43 -23.22
C VAL A 228 -9.97 2.97 -21.96
N LEU A 229 -9.05 3.93 -22.13
CA LEU A 229 -8.39 4.69 -21.07
C LEU A 229 -9.00 6.10 -21.08
N ASP A 230 -9.92 6.35 -20.16
CA ASP A 230 -10.68 7.60 -20.06
C ASP A 230 -9.97 8.62 -19.14
N ASP A 231 -10.05 9.90 -19.49
CA ASP A 231 -9.46 11.08 -18.84
C ASP A 231 -7.96 10.97 -18.50
N VAL A 232 -7.14 10.54 -19.47
CA VAL A 232 -5.69 10.49 -19.31
C VAL A 232 -5.09 11.89 -19.20
N TRP A 233 -4.36 12.13 -18.10
CA TRP A 233 -3.72 13.41 -17.80
C TRP A 233 -2.35 13.59 -18.50
N PRO A 234 -1.96 14.85 -18.83
CA PRO A 234 -0.61 15.15 -19.35
C PRO A 234 0.51 14.62 -18.43
N GLY A 235 1.58 14.09 -19.01
CA GLY A 235 2.69 13.46 -18.26
C GLY A 235 2.50 11.96 -17.99
N SER A 236 1.29 11.42 -18.23
CA SER A 236 1.00 9.98 -18.11
C SER A 236 1.23 9.20 -19.41
N GLU A 237 1.83 9.82 -20.44
CA GLU A 237 2.02 9.17 -21.75
C GLU A 237 2.90 7.93 -21.65
N SER A 238 3.95 7.99 -20.82
CA SER A 238 4.85 6.85 -20.57
C SER A 238 4.12 5.64 -19.95
N LEU A 239 3.02 5.88 -19.23
CA LEU A 239 2.22 4.82 -18.61
C LEU A 239 1.29 4.18 -19.63
N VAL A 240 0.65 4.98 -20.48
CA VAL A 240 -0.16 4.49 -21.63
C VAL A 240 0.68 3.62 -22.57
N GLU A 241 1.94 3.99 -22.81
CA GLU A 241 2.86 3.19 -23.64
C GLU A 241 3.10 1.78 -23.11
N LYS A 242 3.07 1.57 -21.79
CA LYS A 242 3.27 0.23 -21.18
C LYS A 242 2.13 -0.75 -21.47
N PHE A 243 0.95 -0.27 -21.87
CA PHE A 243 -0.20 -1.10 -22.25
C PHE A 243 -0.19 -1.51 -23.73
N LYS A 244 0.86 -1.16 -24.49
CA LYS A 244 1.07 -1.62 -25.86
C LYS A 244 1.54 -3.08 -25.84
N PHE A 245 0.62 -4.00 -26.08
CA PHE A 245 0.91 -5.42 -26.24
C PHE A 245 0.89 -5.81 -27.72
N GLN A 246 1.85 -6.63 -28.15
CA GLN A 246 1.89 -7.15 -29.51
C GLN A 246 0.86 -8.29 -29.64
N MET A 247 -0.36 -7.94 -30.04
CA MET A 247 -1.51 -8.85 -30.15
C MET A 247 -2.27 -8.59 -31.45
N SER A 248 -2.92 -9.62 -31.99
CA SER A 248 -3.80 -9.49 -33.16
C SER A 248 -5.12 -8.83 -32.77
N ASP A 249 -5.51 -7.76 -33.48
CA ASP A 249 -6.79 -7.04 -33.33
C ASP A 249 -7.07 -6.48 -31.92
N TYR A 250 -6.04 -5.87 -31.32
CA TYR A 250 -6.13 -5.13 -30.05
C TYR A 250 -6.11 -3.61 -30.30
N LYS A 251 -7.09 -2.90 -29.73
CA LYS A 251 -7.31 -1.46 -29.92
C LYS A 251 -7.24 -0.74 -28.58
N ILE A 252 -6.63 0.45 -28.57
CA ILE A 252 -6.59 1.31 -27.38
C ILE A 252 -7.22 2.66 -27.73
N LEU A 253 -8.32 3.02 -27.07
CA LEU A 253 -8.92 4.34 -27.15
C LEU A 253 -8.49 5.15 -25.92
N VAL A 254 -7.84 6.28 -26.13
CA VAL A 254 -7.40 7.19 -25.07
C VAL A 254 -8.23 8.45 -25.16
N THR A 255 -8.91 8.84 -24.08
CA THR A 255 -9.52 10.16 -23.99
C THR A 255 -8.64 11.09 -23.17
N SER A 256 -8.47 12.34 -23.60
CA SER A 256 -7.65 13.33 -22.89
C SER A 256 -8.12 14.75 -23.13
N ARG A 257 -7.83 15.65 -22.18
CA ARG A 257 -8.06 17.10 -22.35
C ARG A 257 -7.03 17.75 -23.28
N VAL A 258 -5.86 17.13 -23.43
CA VAL A 258 -4.72 17.67 -24.18
C VAL A 258 -4.27 16.67 -25.24
N ALA A 259 -3.84 17.17 -26.39
CA ALA A 259 -3.24 16.32 -27.41
C ALA A 259 -1.90 15.75 -26.95
N PHE A 260 -1.67 14.47 -27.25
CA PHE A 260 -0.42 13.75 -27.01
C PHE A 260 0.22 13.44 -28.37
N PRO A 261 1.17 14.25 -28.86
CA PRO A 261 1.75 14.10 -30.20
C PRO A 261 2.38 12.72 -30.46
N LYS A 262 2.78 12.00 -29.39
CA LYS A 262 3.39 10.67 -29.45
C LYS A 262 2.44 9.55 -29.91
N PHE A 263 1.13 9.74 -29.83
CA PHE A 263 0.14 8.70 -30.17
C PHE A 263 -0.52 8.92 -31.54
N GLY A 264 0.08 9.76 -32.40
CA GLY A 264 -0.43 10.06 -33.73
C GLY A 264 -1.36 11.28 -33.75
N THR A 265 -2.10 11.43 -34.84
CA THR A 265 -3.00 12.58 -35.04
C THR A 265 -4.26 12.41 -34.17
N PRO A 266 -4.52 13.29 -33.20
CA PRO A 266 -5.70 13.16 -32.35
C PRO A 266 -6.98 13.51 -33.10
N TYR A 267 -8.06 12.78 -32.79
CA TYR A 267 -9.40 13.24 -33.12
C TYR A 267 -9.82 14.32 -32.11
N ILE A 268 -9.98 15.56 -32.57
CA ILE A 268 -10.38 16.69 -31.71
C ILE A 268 -11.91 16.78 -31.72
N LEU A 269 -12.54 16.41 -30.61
CA LEU A 269 -13.96 16.58 -30.36
C LEU A 269 -14.28 18.07 -30.15
N LYS A 270 -14.94 18.64 -31.14
CA LYS A 270 -15.43 20.03 -31.10
C LYS A 270 -16.66 20.15 -30.20
N PRO A 271 -16.90 21.34 -29.61
CA PRO A 271 -18.18 21.64 -28.96
C PRO A 271 -19.37 21.47 -29.92
N LEU A 272 -20.56 21.30 -29.36
CA LEU A 272 -21.80 21.18 -30.14
C LEU A 272 -22.03 22.42 -31.00
N ALA A 273 -22.56 22.19 -32.20
CA ALA A 273 -23.09 23.26 -33.03
C ALA A 273 -24.22 23.98 -32.28
N HIS A 274 -24.43 25.26 -32.57
CA HIS A 274 -25.37 26.08 -31.82
C HIS A 274 -26.80 25.49 -31.82
N GLU A 275 -27.27 24.97 -32.96
CA GLU A 275 -28.58 24.32 -33.09
C GLU A 275 -28.71 23.05 -32.23
N ASP A 276 -27.67 22.20 -32.23
CA ASP A 276 -27.62 21.01 -31.37
C ASP A 276 -27.57 21.39 -29.89
N ALA A 277 -26.87 22.47 -29.56
CA ALA A 277 -26.78 23.00 -28.20
C ALA A 277 -28.13 23.56 -27.72
N ILE A 278 -28.89 24.26 -28.56
CA ILE A 278 -30.25 24.73 -28.25
C ILE A 278 -31.19 23.54 -28.06
N THR A 279 -31.10 22.55 -28.95
CA THR A 279 -31.94 21.34 -28.86
C THR A 279 -31.62 20.56 -27.58
N LEU A 280 -30.34 20.45 -27.23
CA LEU A 280 -29.92 19.85 -25.96
C LEU A 280 -30.45 20.65 -24.77
N PHE A 281 -30.32 21.98 -24.80
CA PHE A 281 -30.79 22.84 -23.73
C PHE A 281 -32.30 22.69 -23.51
N ARG A 282 -33.11 22.74 -24.58
CA ARG A 282 -34.57 22.55 -24.51
C ARG A 282 -34.99 21.18 -23.97
N HIS A 283 -34.19 20.14 -24.21
CA HIS A 283 -34.44 18.82 -23.65
C HIS A 283 -34.27 18.81 -22.12
N TYR A 284 -33.25 19.51 -21.60
CA TYR A 284 -32.98 19.58 -20.15
C TYR A 284 -33.74 20.70 -19.44
N ALA A 285 -34.23 21.71 -20.18
CA ALA A 285 -35.06 22.82 -19.73
C ALA A 285 -36.41 22.87 -20.51
N PRO A 286 -37.28 21.85 -20.39
CA PRO A 286 -38.55 21.84 -21.11
C PRO A 286 -39.45 23.00 -20.66
N LEU A 287 -39.95 23.77 -21.63
CA LEU A 287 -40.84 24.91 -21.41
C LEU A 287 -42.31 24.43 -21.39
N GLU A 288 -43.01 24.62 -20.28
CA GLU A 288 -44.43 24.28 -20.17
C GLU A 288 -45.29 25.33 -20.89
N LYS A 289 -46.09 24.89 -21.86
CA LYS A 289 -46.94 25.75 -22.71
C LYS A 289 -48.05 26.50 -21.95
N SER A 290 -48.30 26.18 -20.68
CA SER A 290 -49.39 26.72 -19.86
C SER A 290 -48.98 27.76 -18.83
N SER A 291 -47.70 28.16 -18.78
CA SER A 291 -47.23 29.22 -17.87
C SER A 291 -47.15 30.57 -18.58
N SER A 292 -47.60 31.65 -17.94
CA SER A 292 -47.56 33.02 -18.44
C SER A 292 -46.16 33.67 -18.42
N SER A 293 -45.11 32.86 -18.24
CA SER A 293 -43.73 33.26 -17.97
C SER A 293 -42.73 32.45 -18.82
N ILE A 294 -43.01 32.29 -20.11
CA ILE A 294 -42.11 31.59 -21.04
C ILE A 294 -40.96 32.53 -21.40
N PRO A 295 -39.69 32.15 -21.19
CA PRO A 295 -38.54 32.94 -21.63
C PRO A 295 -38.55 33.12 -23.13
N ASP A 296 -38.23 34.34 -23.54
CA ASP A 296 -38.08 34.74 -24.93
C ASP A 296 -36.95 33.97 -25.60
N GLU A 297 -37.14 33.67 -26.89
CA GLU A 297 -36.19 32.88 -27.68
C GLU A 297 -34.79 33.52 -27.70
N GLU A 298 -34.71 34.85 -27.62
CA GLU A 298 -33.45 35.60 -27.53
C GLU A 298 -32.69 35.29 -26.23
N LEU A 299 -33.39 35.16 -25.10
CA LEU A 299 -32.79 34.84 -23.81
C LEU A 299 -32.24 33.41 -23.80
N ILE A 300 -32.98 32.46 -24.38
CA ILE A 300 -32.52 31.08 -24.56
C ILE A 300 -31.24 31.05 -25.41
N GLN A 301 -31.21 31.80 -26.52
CA GLN A 301 -30.03 31.89 -27.38
C GLN A 301 -28.83 32.50 -26.64
N LYS A 302 -29.04 33.54 -25.82
CA LYS A 302 -27.97 34.14 -24.99
C LYS A 302 -27.41 33.12 -24.00
N VAL A 303 -28.25 32.45 -23.23
CA VAL A 303 -27.82 31.42 -22.26
C VAL A 303 -27.01 30.31 -22.96
N VAL A 304 -27.53 29.74 -24.04
CA VAL A 304 -26.86 28.66 -24.79
C VAL A 304 -25.53 29.12 -25.40
N ARG A 305 -25.45 30.38 -25.85
CA ARG A 305 -24.20 30.97 -26.36
C ARG A 305 -23.12 31.05 -25.28
N TYR A 306 -23.49 31.39 -24.04
CA TYR A 306 -22.55 31.40 -22.90
C TYR A 306 -22.08 30.00 -22.49
N CYS A 307 -22.88 28.95 -22.74
CA CYS A 307 -22.45 27.56 -22.57
C CYS A 307 -21.38 27.11 -23.59
N ARG A 308 -21.09 27.92 -24.62
CA ARG A 308 -20.09 27.66 -25.69
C ARG A 308 -20.20 26.28 -26.35
N GLY A 309 -21.41 25.73 -26.43
CA GLY A 309 -21.66 24.42 -27.02
C GLY A 309 -21.15 23.23 -26.20
N LEU A 310 -20.79 23.41 -24.92
CA LEU A 310 -20.27 22.33 -24.07
C LEU A 310 -21.44 21.55 -23.43
N PRO A 311 -21.64 20.26 -23.77
CA PRO A 311 -22.79 19.49 -23.31
C PRO A 311 -22.98 19.47 -21.79
N LEU A 312 -21.91 19.36 -21.00
CA LEU A 312 -22.01 19.32 -19.54
C LEU A 312 -22.55 20.65 -19.00
N ALA A 313 -22.00 21.78 -19.46
CA ALA A 313 -22.48 23.10 -19.08
C ALA A 313 -23.96 23.25 -19.47
N ILE A 314 -24.33 22.94 -20.71
CA ILE A 314 -25.73 23.04 -21.20
C ILE A 314 -26.69 22.22 -20.33
N LYS A 315 -26.32 21.00 -19.93
CA LYS A 315 -27.13 20.13 -19.07
C LYS A 315 -27.33 20.72 -17.68
N VAL A 316 -26.25 21.20 -17.06
CA VAL A 316 -26.28 21.81 -15.72
C VAL A 316 -27.09 23.10 -15.75
N ILE A 317 -26.80 24.02 -16.69
CA ILE A 317 -27.53 25.29 -16.83
C ILE A 317 -29.00 25.02 -17.12
N GLY A 318 -29.30 24.18 -18.11
CA GLY A 318 -30.67 23.88 -18.52
C GLY A 318 -31.52 23.35 -17.37
N ARG A 319 -30.99 22.40 -16.58
CA ARG A 319 -31.72 21.89 -15.42
C ARG A 319 -31.82 22.88 -14.27
N SER A 320 -30.82 23.74 -14.06
CA SER A 320 -30.87 24.78 -13.01
C SER A 320 -31.96 25.84 -13.27
N LEU A 321 -32.21 26.15 -14.54
CA LEU A 321 -33.20 27.14 -14.98
C LEU A 321 -34.61 26.56 -15.17
N ARG A 322 -34.74 25.24 -15.10
CA ARG A 322 -36.02 24.55 -15.27
C ARG A 322 -37.00 24.98 -14.17
N HIS A 323 -38.21 25.38 -14.56
CA HIS A 323 -39.27 25.87 -13.66
C HIS A 323 -38.91 27.12 -12.83
N ARG A 324 -37.89 27.89 -13.23
CA ARG A 324 -37.52 29.17 -12.59
C ARG A 324 -38.19 30.38 -13.26
N SER A 325 -38.28 31.48 -12.53
CA SER A 325 -38.90 32.72 -13.01
C SER A 325 -38.03 33.42 -14.07
N ILE A 326 -38.65 34.25 -14.90
CA ILE A 326 -37.96 34.94 -16.01
C ILE A 326 -36.86 35.89 -15.51
N GLU A 327 -37.04 36.48 -14.33
CA GLU A 327 -36.06 37.36 -13.69
C GLU A 327 -34.77 36.60 -13.34
N LEU A 328 -34.89 35.32 -12.94
CA LEU A 328 -33.73 34.47 -12.64
C LEU A 328 -32.95 34.09 -13.90
N TRP A 329 -33.67 33.89 -15.01
CA TRP A 329 -33.04 33.67 -16.32
C TRP A 329 -32.27 34.90 -16.79
N GLN A 330 -32.82 36.10 -16.59
CA GLN A 330 -32.14 37.36 -16.90
C GLN A 330 -30.92 37.57 -16.00
N LYS A 331 -31.05 37.35 -14.68
CA LYS A 331 -29.92 37.39 -13.73
C LYS A 331 -28.79 36.44 -14.16
N THR A 332 -29.13 35.22 -14.57
CA THR A 332 -28.13 34.24 -15.06
C THR A 332 -27.41 34.74 -16.31
N VAL A 333 -28.12 35.38 -17.26
CA VAL A 333 -27.50 35.97 -18.45
C VAL A 333 -26.59 37.15 -18.09
N ASP A 334 -27.03 38.02 -17.19
CA ASP A 334 -26.24 39.16 -16.72
C ASP A 334 -24.96 38.69 -16.04
N GLU A 335 -25.05 37.71 -15.15
CA GLU A 335 -23.90 37.12 -14.48
C GLU A 335 -22.94 36.49 -15.49
N LEU A 336 -23.43 35.72 -16.46
CA LEU A 336 -22.60 35.10 -17.50
C LEU A 336 -21.91 36.13 -18.41
N SER A 337 -22.48 37.33 -18.57
CA SER A 337 -21.93 38.39 -19.43
C SER A 337 -20.71 39.13 -18.85
N HIS A 338 -20.51 39.15 -17.53
CA HIS A 338 -19.45 39.92 -16.85
C HIS A 338 -18.03 39.30 -16.94
N GLY A 339 -17.83 38.18 -17.65
CA GLY A 339 -16.57 37.41 -17.68
C GLY A 339 -15.60 37.72 -18.84
N HIS A 340 -15.72 38.87 -19.50
CA HIS A 340 -15.03 39.15 -20.76
C HIS A 340 -13.64 39.79 -20.60
N SER A 341 -12.60 39.05 -20.22
CA SER A 341 -11.23 39.46 -20.55
C SER A 341 -10.20 38.32 -20.55
N ILE A 342 -9.64 38.07 -21.74
CA ILE A 342 -8.35 37.42 -22.07
C ILE A 342 -8.33 35.88 -21.98
N LEU A 343 -8.10 35.25 -23.14
CA LEU A 343 -8.22 33.82 -23.48
C LEU A 343 -6.98 33.00 -23.05
N ASP A 344 -7.17 31.98 -22.19
CA ASP A 344 -6.46 30.68 -22.28
C ASP A 344 -6.93 29.63 -21.22
N SER A 345 -7.13 28.38 -21.68
CA SER A 345 -7.22 27.12 -20.90
C SER A 345 -8.37 26.92 -19.86
N SER A 346 -8.44 25.71 -19.26
CA SER A 346 -9.55 25.06 -18.51
C SER A 346 -10.31 25.86 -17.43
N THR A 347 -9.83 27.04 -17.06
CA THR A 347 -10.44 28.00 -16.13
C THR A 347 -11.76 28.61 -16.62
N GLU A 348 -12.03 28.62 -17.93
CA GLU A 348 -13.21 29.29 -18.50
C GLU A 348 -14.55 28.58 -18.20
N LEU A 349 -14.58 27.23 -18.23
CA LEU A 349 -15.78 26.46 -17.88
C LEU A 349 -16.04 26.47 -16.37
N LEU A 350 -14.98 26.48 -15.57
CA LEU A 350 -15.06 26.63 -14.12
C LEU A 350 -15.67 27.98 -13.73
N THR A 351 -15.30 29.07 -14.41
CA THR A 351 -15.87 30.41 -14.18
C THR A 351 -17.36 30.49 -14.58
N CYS A 352 -17.76 29.76 -15.63
CA CYS A 352 -19.17 29.67 -16.06
C CYS A 352 -20.02 28.87 -15.07
N LEU A 353 -19.51 27.71 -14.61
CA LEU A 353 -20.18 26.87 -13.63
C LEU A 353 -20.17 27.47 -12.20
N GLU A 354 -19.14 28.25 -11.85
CA GLU A 354 -19.02 28.99 -10.59
C GLU A 354 -20.23 29.90 -10.36
N LYS A 355 -20.59 30.69 -11.37
CA LYS A 355 -21.74 31.61 -11.29
C LYS A 355 -23.07 30.88 -11.14
N ILE A 356 -23.17 29.64 -11.64
CA ILE A 356 -24.37 28.80 -11.45
C ILE A 356 -24.47 28.30 -10.02
N LEU A 357 -23.35 28.03 -9.34
CA LEU A 357 -23.36 27.68 -7.91
C LEU A 357 -23.88 28.85 -7.05
N ASP A 358 -23.66 30.09 -7.47
CA ASP A 358 -24.20 31.28 -6.79
C ASP A 358 -25.72 31.43 -7.01
N VAL A 359 -26.26 30.94 -8.14
CA VAL A 359 -27.72 30.87 -8.37
C VAL A 359 -28.39 29.79 -7.50
N LEU A 360 -27.64 28.88 -6.87
CA LEU A 360 -28.17 27.86 -5.94
C LEU A 360 -28.58 28.42 -4.55
N GLU A 361 -28.53 29.74 -4.36
CA GLU A 361 -28.78 30.53 -3.15
C GLU A 361 -30.11 30.29 -2.39
N ASP A 362 -31.01 29.41 -2.86
CA ASP A 362 -32.25 29.10 -2.12
C ASP A 362 -31.99 28.35 -0.80
N ASN A 363 -30.82 27.70 -0.62
CA ASN A 363 -30.42 27.08 0.64
C ASN A 363 -28.88 27.06 0.78
N PRO A 364 -28.30 27.74 1.78
CA PRO A 364 -26.84 27.84 1.95
C PRO A 364 -26.18 26.46 2.09
N ASN A 365 -26.88 25.47 2.68
CA ASN A 365 -26.31 24.15 2.92
C ASN A 365 -26.06 23.36 1.63
N VAL A 366 -26.80 23.63 0.53
CA VAL A 366 -26.63 22.86 -0.73
C VAL A 366 -25.31 23.18 -1.41
N LYS A 367 -24.92 24.46 -1.43
CA LYS A 367 -23.64 24.90 -1.99
C LYS A 367 -22.50 24.31 -1.16
N GLU A 368 -22.59 24.45 0.15
CA GLU A 368 -21.63 23.89 1.11
C GLU A 368 -21.47 22.35 0.98
N CYS A 369 -22.58 21.62 0.85
CA CYS A 369 -22.55 20.16 0.65
C CYS A 369 -21.96 19.74 -0.70
N PHE A 370 -22.20 20.50 -1.78
CA PHE A 370 -21.56 20.25 -3.09
C PHE A 370 -20.04 20.40 -3.00
N MET A 371 -19.59 21.41 -2.26
CA MET A 371 -18.17 21.70 -2.06
C MET A 371 -17.44 20.58 -1.30
N ASP A 372 -18.12 19.92 -0.35
CA ASP A 372 -17.59 18.75 0.37
C ASP A 372 -17.39 17.52 -0.52
N LEU A 373 -18.16 17.38 -1.61
CA LEU A 373 -17.93 16.29 -2.57
C LEU A 373 -16.54 16.39 -3.22
N GLY A 374 -15.93 17.57 -3.23
CA GLY A 374 -14.55 17.81 -3.66
C GLY A 374 -13.48 17.20 -2.75
N LEU A 375 -13.83 16.83 -1.51
CA LEU A 375 -12.91 16.21 -0.54
C LEU A 375 -12.56 14.76 -0.91
N PHE A 376 -13.36 14.12 -1.75
CA PHE A 376 -13.17 12.73 -2.13
C PHE A 376 -12.24 12.62 -3.36
N PRO A 377 -11.37 11.59 -3.43
CA PRO A 377 -10.56 11.26 -4.60
C PRO A 377 -11.39 11.05 -5.88
N GLU A 378 -10.75 11.31 -7.04
CA GLU A 378 -11.32 11.00 -8.36
C GLU A 378 -11.70 9.52 -8.47
N ASP A 379 -12.80 9.24 -9.18
CA ASP A 379 -13.37 7.89 -9.39
C ASP A 379 -13.83 7.11 -8.15
N GLN A 380 -13.87 7.73 -6.97
CA GLN A 380 -14.36 7.06 -5.77
C GLN A 380 -15.89 7.06 -5.73
N ARG A 381 -16.48 5.87 -5.57
CA ARG A 381 -17.89 5.76 -5.17
C ARG A 381 -18.00 6.19 -3.71
N ILE A 382 -18.60 7.33 -3.47
CA ILE A 382 -18.79 7.87 -2.12
C ILE A 382 -20.04 7.21 -1.53
N PRO A 383 -19.95 6.40 -0.47
CA PRO A 383 -21.14 5.83 0.14
C PRO A 383 -22.02 6.94 0.72
N LEU A 384 -23.33 6.89 0.47
CA LEU A 384 -24.25 7.92 0.95
C LEU A 384 -24.22 8.13 2.48
N PRO A 385 -24.11 7.06 3.32
CA PRO A 385 -23.99 7.23 4.77
C PRO A 385 -22.84 8.15 5.18
N VAL A 386 -21.71 8.11 4.46
CA VAL A 386 -20.55 8.97 4.75
C VAL A 386 -20.89 10.45 4.53
N LEU A 387 -21.68 10.78 3.51
CA LEU A 387 -22.09 12.16 3.26
C LEU A 387 -23.14 12.64 4.27
N ILE A 388 -24.04 11.75 4.68
CA ILE A 388 -25.06 12.04 5.70
C ILE A 388 -24.36 12.39 7.03
N ASP A 389 -23.40 11.57 7.46
CA ASP A 389 -22.65 11.78 8.70
C ASP A 389 -21.88 13.10 8.67
N ILE A 390 -21.13 13.36 7.58
CA ILE A 390 -20.35 14.60 7.42
C ILE A 390 -21.26 15.85 7.47
N TRP A 391 -22.40 15.81 6.79
CA TRP A 391 -23.27 16.98 6.69
C TRP A 391 -24.14 17.20 7.93
N ALA A 392 -24.50 16.12 8.66
CA ALA A 392 -25.12 16.21 9.97
C ALA A 392 -24.21 16.95 10.95
N GLU A 393 -22.91 16.61 10.99
CA GLU A 393 -21.96 17.25 11.91
C GLU A 393 -21.57 18.67 11.48
N LEU A 394 -21.28 18.91 10.19
CA LEU A 394 -20.80 20.21 9.71
C LEU A 394 -21.89 21.28 9.62
N TYR A 395 -23.12 20.89 9.26
CA TYR A 395 -24.22 21.83 9.01
C TYR A 395 -25.44 21.62 9.91
N GLY A 396 -25.41 20.63 10.81
CA GLY A 396 -26.54 20.30 11.67
C GLY A 396 -27.74 19.72 10.91
N LEU A 397 -27.49 19.02 9.78
CA LEU A 397 -28.54 18.27 9.09
C LEU A 397 -29.05 17.12 9.96
N ASP A 398 -30.21 16.56 9.60
CA ASP A 398 -30.85 15.50 10.35
C ASP A 398 -30.07 14.15 10.36
N ASP A 399 -29.90 13.58 11.55
CA ASP A 399 -29.22 12.28 11.75
C ASP A 399 -29.92 11.10 11.06
N ASN A 400 -31.18 11.26 10.68
CA ASN A 400 -31.95 10.24 9.94
C ASN A 400 -31.73 10.31 8.41
N GLY A 401 -30.96 11.30 7.93
CA GLY A 401 -30.52 11.46 6.55
C GLY A 401 -31.57 11.92 5.55
N ILE A 402 -32.72 12.44 5.99
CA ILE A 402 -33.79 12.88 5.07
C ILE A 402 -33.41 14.19 4.39
N GLU A 403 -32.90 15.19 5.12
CA GLU A 403 -32.43 16.46 4.57
C GLU A 403 -31.20 16.25 3.70
N ALA A 404 -30.25 15.42 4.15
CA ALA A 404 -29.08 15.06 3.34
C ALA A 404 -29.48 14.40 2.01
N MET A 405 -30.46 13.48 2.05
CA MET A 405 -30.99 12.86 0.83
C MET A 405 -31.75 13.84 -0.06
N GLU A 406 -32.43 14.84 0.52
CA GLU A 406 -33.05 15.92 -0.25
C GLU A 406 -31.99 16.75 -0.98
N ILE A 407 -30.89 17.10 -0.32
CA ILE A 407 -29.74 17.79 -0.93
C ILE A 407 -29.13 16.94 -2.05
N ILE A 408 -28.86 15.65 -1.80
CA ILE A 408 -28.33 14.73 -2.82
C ILE A 408 -29.28 14.62 -4.02
N LYS A 409 -30.58 14.43 -3.79
CA LYS A 409 -31.58 14.40 -4.88
C LYS A 409 -31.62 15.72 -5.63
N LYS A 410 -31.43 16.85 -4.94
CA LYS A 410 -31.35 18.17 -5.58
C LYS A 410 -30.09 18.27 -6.45
N LEU A 411 -28.91 17.88 -5.95
CA LEU A 411 -27.66 17.85 -6.71
C LEU A 411 -27.74 16.91 -7.92
N ASP A 412 -28.30 15.71 -7.76
CA ASP A 412 -28.55 14.74 -8.82
C ASP A 412 -29.55 15.27 -9.86
N SER A 413 -30.62 15.92 -9.41
CA SER A 413 -31.60 16.54 -10.31
C SER A 413 -30.96 17.63 -11.18
N MET A 414 -29.91 18.31 -10.69
CA MET A 414 -29.18 19.35 -11.42
C MET A 414 -27.99 18.81 -12.24
N ASN A 415 -27.74 17.49 -12.23
CA ASN A 415 -26.52 16.85 -12.77
C ASN A 415 -25.22 17.39 -12.15
N LEU A 416 -25.26 17.86 -10.90
CA LEU A 416 -24.07 18.26 -10.14
C LEU A 416 -23.41 17.09 -9.41
N ALA A 417 -24.13 15.97 -9.25
CA ALA A 417 -23.62 14.71 -8.75
C ALA A 417 -24.41 13.56 -9.43
N ASN A 418 -23.87 12.35 -9.50
CA ASN A 418 -24.59 11.19 -10.01
C ASN A 418 -24.81 10.18 -8.88
N VAL A 419 -26.06 9.83 -8.60
CA VAL A 419 -26.41 8.82 -7.59
C VAL A 419 -26.57 7.43 -8.22
N LEU A 420 -25.86 6.44 -7.68
CA LEU A 420 -25.93 5.03 -8.07
C LEU A 420 -26.55 4.18 -6.97
N VAL A 421 -27.41 3.23 -7.35
CA VAL A 421 -28.05 2.26 -6.43
C VAL A 421 -27.65 0.85 -6.85
N VAL A 422 -27.10 0.05 -5.91
CA VAL A 422 -26.44 -1.23 -6.25
C VAL A 422 -27.36 -2.46 -6.18
N ARG A 423 -28.54 -2.42 -5.53
CA ARG A 423 -29.55 -3.51 -5.58
C ARG A 423 -30.99 -3.00 -5.40
N LYS A 424 -31.92 -3.47 -6.23
CA LYS A 424 -33.36 -3.57 -5.89
C LYS A 424 -33.63 -5.05 -5.61
N ASN A 425 -33.54 -5.48 -4.36
CA ASN A 425 -34.02 -6.81 -4.01
C ASN A 425 -35.52 -6.70 -3.70
N ALA A 426 -36.31 -7.63 -4.24
CA ALA A 426 -37.75 -7.69 -4.01
C ALA A 426 -38.04 -8.21 -2.59
N SER A 427 -37.91 -7.33 -1.59
CA SER A 427 -38.50 -7.46 -0.24
C SER A 427 -38.24 -6.18 0.57
N ASP A 428 -38.45 -5.00 -0.03
CA ASP A 428 -38.32 -3.73 0.69
C ASP A 428 -39.62 -3.47 1.48
N SER A 429 -39.71 -4.09 2.67
CA SER A 429 -40.61 -3.62 3.74
C SER A 429 -39.87 -3.09 4.97
N ASP A 430 -38.53 -3.16 5.01
CA ASP A 430 -37.75 -2.65 6.13
C ASP A 430 -37.03 -1.35 5.75
N ASN A 431 -37.79 -0.27 5.90
CA ASN A 431 -37.34 1.12 5.98
C ASN A 431 -36.19 1.23 7.02
N TYR A 432 -35.01 1.76 6.64
CA TYR A 432 -34.22 2.78 7.39
C TYR A 432 -32.75 2.99 6.98
N TYR A 433 -32.16 2.31 5.99
CA TYR A 433 -30.72 2.50 5.73
C TYR A 433 -30.33 2.71 4.26
N TYR A 434 -29.79 3.89 3.94
CA TYR A 434 -29.26 4.30 2.64
C TYR A 434 -27.97 3.55 2.19
N ASN A 435 -27.63 2.43 2.83
CA ASN A 435 -26.37 1.69 2.69
C ASN A 435 -26.07 1.18 1.26
N ASN A 436 -27.05 1.19 0.37
CA ASN A 436 -26.92 0.73 -1.02
C ASN A 436 -26.78 1.87 -2.05
N HIS A 437 -26.72 3.13 -1.60
CA HIS A 437 -26.59 4.32 -2.45
C HIS A 437 -25.15 4.84 -2.45
N PHE A 438 -24.65 5.24 -3.62
CA PHE A 438 -23.34 5.83 -3.81
C PHE A 438 -23.45 7.10 -4.63
N VAL A 439 -22.60 8.09 -4.37
CA VAL A 439 -22.45 9.30 -5.18
C VAL A 439 -21.15 9.24 -5.96
N ILE A 440 -21.20 9.62 -7.23
CA ILE A 440 -20.03 9.84 -8.08
C ILE A 440 -20.07 11.29 -8.56
N LEU A 441 -18.96 12.01 -8.40
CA LEU A 441 -18.80 13.36 -8.90
C LEU A 441 -18.03 13.32 -10.23
N HIS A 442 -18.44 14.13 -11.20
CA HIS A 442 -17.68 14.30 -12.45
C HIS A 442 -16.42 15.13 -12.17
N ASP A 443 -15.27 14.77 -12.75
CA ASP A 443 -13.98 15.43 -12.50
C ASP A 443 -14.00 16.97 -12.66
N LEU A 444 -14.76 17.50 -13.62
CA LEU A 444 -14.88 18.96 -13.76
C LEU A 444 -15.70 19.63 -12.67
N LEU A 445 -16.67 18.92 -12.11
CA LEU A 445 -17.47 19.39 -10.98
C LEU A 445 -16.67 19.26 -9.68
N ARG A 446 -15.79 18.26 -9.60
CA ARG A 446 -14.78 18.15 -8.55
C ARG A 446 -13.75 19.27 -8.63
N ASP A 447 -13.19 19.52 -9.80
CA ASP A 447 -12.28 20.64 -10.08
C ASP A 447 -12.93 21.97 -9.69
N LEU A 448 -14.23 22.13 -9.97
CA LEU A 448 -15.02 23.29 -9.57
C LEU A 448 -15.17 23.41 -8.05
N ALA A 449 -15.51 22.33 -7.35
CA ALA A 449 -15.58 22.30 -5.90
C ALA A 449 -14.21 22.65 -5.27
N ILE A 450 -13.12 22.10 -5.80
CA ILE A 450 -11.76 22.41 -5.33
C ILE A 450 -11.38 23.87 -5.64
N TYR A 451 -11.68 24.35 -6.85
CA TYR A 451 -11.39 25.72 -7.27
C TYR A 451 -12.06 26.75 -6.36
N GLN A 452 -13.34 26.56 -6.09
CA GLN A 452 -14.12 27.39 -5.18
C GLN A 452 -13.57 27.31 -3.74
N ASN A 453 -13.13 26.13 -3.28
CA ASN A 453 -12.54 25.96 -1.94
C ASN A 453 -11.23 26.73 -1.79
N ASN A 454 -10.47 26.87 -2.88
CA ASN A 454 -9.17 27.55 -2.86
C ASN A 454 -9.26 29.08 -2.84
N ARG A 455 -10.45 29.67 -3.09
CA ARG A 455 -10.64 31.12 -3.08
C ARG A 455 -10.88 31.71 -1.69
N GLU A 456 -11.32 30.91 -0.71
CA GLU A 456 -11.48 31.39 0.67
C GLU A 456 -10.15 31.36 1.46
N PRO A 457 -9.87 32.39 2.29
CA PRO A 457 -8.71 32.40 3.19
C PRO A 457 -8.70 31.16 4.09
N ILE A 458 -7.54 30.53 4.26
CA ILE A 458 -7.35 29.28 5.04
C ILE A 458 -8.00 29.37 6.43
N GLU A 459 -7.98 30.56 7.05
CA GLU A 459 -8.49 30.85 8.40
C GLU A 459 -10.02 30.75 8.53
N ARG A 460 -10.78 30.79 7.42
CA ARG A 460 -12.25 30.68 7.42
C ARG A 460 -12.76 29.29 7.03
N ARG A 461 -11.86 28.37 6.69
CA ARG A 461 -12.22 27.02 6.23
C ARG A 461 -12.65 26.17 7.43
N LYS A 462 -13.95 25.93 7.61
CA LYS A 462 -14.52 25.01 8.62
C LYS A 462 -14.43 23.51 8.24
N ARG A 463 -13.54 23.10 7.33
CA ARG A 463 -13.58 21.76 6.71
C ARG A 463 -12.25 21.01 6.77
N LEU A 464 -12.35 19.69 6.97
CA LEU A 464 -11.26 18.71 7.01
C LEU A 464 -10.46 18.71 5.69
N ILE A 465 -9.24 19.26 5.70
CA ILE A 465 -8.27 19.07 4.62
C ILE A 465 -7.60 17.73 4.86
N THR A 466 -8.13 16.66 4.26
CA THR A 466 -7.51 15.34 4.26
C THR A 466 -6.57 15.23 3.06
N ASP A 467 -5.27 15.44 3.28
CA ASP A 467 -4.23 15.04 2.32
C ASP A 467 -4.04 13.51 2.48
N ILE A 468 -4.97 12.74 1.91
CA ILE A 468 -4.98 11.27 1.99
C ILE A 468 -3.88 10.72 1.09
N ASN A 469 -2.66 10.72 1.64
CA ASN A 469 -1.55 9.97 1.08
C ASN A 469 -1.92 8.48 1.06
N GLU A 470 -1.94 7.88 -0.14
CA GLU A 470 -2.36 6.52 -0.47
C GLU A 470 -1.52 5.42 0.21
N LYS A 471 -1.63 5.28 1.53
CA LYS A 471 -1.46 4.01 2.22
C LYS A 471 -2.83 3.62 2.74
N LYS A 472 -3.34 2.46 2.30
CA LYS A 472 -4.50 1.79 2.93
C LYS A 472 -4.35 1.88 4.45
N THR A 473 -5.04 2.85 5.05
CA THR A 473 -5.21 2.93 6.49
C THR A 473 -6.60 2.38 6.75
N GLN A 474 -6.65 1.35 7.59
CA GLN A 474 -7.86 0.61 7.91
C GLN A 474 -8.92 1.57 8.46
N TRP A 475 -10.10 1.57 7.84
CA TRP A 475 -11.22 2.50 8.00
C TRP A 475 -12.06 2.28 9.26
N TRP A 476 -11.43 2.10 10.43
CA TRP A 476 -12.15 1.88 11.71
C TRP A 476 -12.07 3.03 12.71
N LEU A 477 -11.65 4.24 12.29
CA LEU A 477 -11.55 5.41 13.17
C LEU A 477 -12.76 6.34 12.96
N GLY A 478 -13.52 6.64 14.01
CA GLY A 478 -14.63 7.61 13.97
C GLY A 478 -14.13 9.05 13.75
N GLU A 479 -14.99 9.94 13.25
CA GLU A 479 -14.64 11.33 12.87
C GLU A 479 -13.95 12.15 13.99
N LYS A 480 -14.30 11.87 15.25
CA LYS A 480 -13.68 12.46 16.46
C LYS A 480 -12.21 12.04 16.65
N GLN A 481 -11.82 10.85 16.18
CA GLN A 481 -10.44 10.35 16.24
C GLN A 481 -9.57 10.96 15.13
N LEU A 482 -10.08 11.12 13.91
CA LEU A 482 -9.35 11.71 12.78
C LEU A 482 -9.04 13.21 13.00
N SER A 483 -10.03 13.98 13.46
CA SER A 483 -9.86 15.39 13.81
C SER A 483 -8.86 15.59 14.95
N MET A 484 -8.89 14.73 15.96
CA MET A 484 -7.91 14.74 17.05
C MET A 484 -6.51 14.39 16.57
N VAL A 485 -6.32 13.36 15.74
CA VAL A 485 -5.00 13.01 15.19
C VAL A 485 -4.44 14.16 14.35
N ALA A 486 -5.27 14.85 13.59
CA ALA A 486 -4.88 16.04 12.84
C ALA A 486 -4.50 17.21 13.78
N ASN A 487 -5.27 17.47 14.83
CA ASN A 487 -4.98 18.50 15.83
C ASN A 487 -3.69 18.20 16.60
N LEU A 488 -3.52 16.97 17.07
CA LEU A 488 -2.31 16.49 17.72
C LEU A 488 -1.10 16.63 16.81
N TRP A 489 -1.23 16.29 15.53
CA TRP A 489 -0.16 16.51 14.57
C TRP A 489 0.17 17.99 14.45
N SER A 490 -0.83 18.86 14.30
CA SER A 490 -0.61 20.31 14.19
C SER A 490 0.07 20.89 15.43
N GLU A 491 -0.35 20.46 16.62
CA GLU A 491 0.16 20.94 17.90
C GLU A 491 1.57 20.41 18.19
N TYR A 492 1.85 19.12 17.94
CA TYR A 492 3.09 18.43 18.29
C TYR A 492 4.03 18.18 17.09
N LYS A 493 4.00 19.05 16.07
CA LYS A 493 4.88 18.98 14.89
C LYS A 493 6.36 18.89 15.24
N ASP A 494 6.75 19.51 16.35
CA ASP A 494 8.10 19.51 16.89
C ASP A 494 8.54 18.12 17.38
N VAL A 495 7.64 17.36 18.01
CA VAL A 495 7.90 15.97 18.47
C VAL A 495 7.98 14.99 17.30
N PHE A 496 7.20 15.22 16.24
CA PHE A 496 7.12 14.36 15.05
C PHE A 496 8.01 14.81 13.88
N SER A 497 9.10 15.51 14.15
CA SER A 497 9.94 16.11 13.11
C SER A 497 10.47 15.07 12.10
N LYS A 498 10.45 15.44 10.80
CA LYS A 498 10.93 14.57 9.71
C LYS A 498 12.43 14.30 9.78
N GLU A 499 13.20 15.16 10.44
CA GLU A 499 14.61 14.94 10.79
C GLU A 499 14.85 15.30 12.26
N LEU A 500 15.79 14.64 12.91
CA LEU A 500 16.22 15.03 14.27
C LEU A 500 16.90 16.41 14.19
N PRO A 501 16.68 17.30 15.16
CA PRO A 501 17.31 18.61 15.14
C PRO A 501 18.84 18.51 15.18
N ASN A 502 19.50 19.46 14.50
CA ASN A 502 20.95 19.57 14.51
C ASN A 502 21.44 19.92 15.92
N GLY A 503 22.32 19.08 16.47
CA GLY A 503 22.85 19.22 17.82
C GLY A 503 22.78 17.94 18.64
N MET A 504 23.37 17.99 19.83
CA MET A 504 23.38 16.89 20.80
C MET A 504 22.06 16.84 21.60
N PRO A 505 21.52 15.65 21.94
CA PRO A 505 20.32 15.54 22.78
C PRO A 505 20.53 16.27 24.11
N PRO A 506 19.54 16.80 24.82
CA PRO A 506 19.77 17.45 26.12
C PRO A 506 20.33 16.46 27.16
N LEU A 507 21.02 16.98 28.18
CA LEU A 507 21.37 16.19 29.37
C LEU A 507 20.12 16.02 30.24
N ARG A 508 19.74 14.77 30.51
CA ARG A 508 18.54 14.40 31.29
C ARG A 508 18.90 13.73 32.63
N GLY A 509 20.12 13.97 33.11
CA GLY A 509 20.69 13.26 34.28
C GLY A 509 20.97 11.77 34.08
N ILE A 510 20.64 11.20 32.92
CA ILE A 510 20.92 9.80 32.55
C ILE A 510 21.69 9.79 31.24
N GLU A 511 22.93 9.32 31.32
CA GLU A 511 23.85 9.16 30.20
C GLU A 511 24.26 7.68 30.06
N HIS A 512 24.73 7.30 28.88
CA HIS A 512 25.25 5.95 28.67
C HIS A 512 26.69 5.83 29.16
N HIS A 513 26.87 5.03 30.21
CA HIS A 513 28.18 4.76 30.80
C HIS A 513 28.81 3.50 30.20
N ILE A 514 30.12 3.56 29.98
CA ILE A 514 30.93 2.43 29.50
C ILE A 514 32.04 2.17 30.53
N ASP A 515 31.65 1.61 31.68
CA ASP A 515 32.59 1.21 32.72
C ASP A 515 33.31 -0.08 32.28
N LEU A 516 34.64 0.00 32.14
CA LEU A 516 35.47 -1.14 31.77
C LEU A 516 35.88 -1.92 33.03
N ILE A 517 36.07 -3.24 32.90
CA ILE A 517 36.62 -4.07 33.98
C ILE A 517 38.00 -3.53 34.36
N PRO A 518 38.28 -3.25 35.65
CA PRO A 518 39.56 -2.70 36.08
C PRO A 518 40.76 -3.52 35.57
N GLY A 519 41.77 -2.83 35.04
CA GLY A 519 42.99 -3.44 34.52
C GLY A 519 42.91 -4.01 33.09
N VAL A 520 41.75 -3.92 32.42
CA VAL A 520 41.59 -4.40 31.04
C VAL A 520 41.75 -3.24 30.04
N SER A 521 42.63 -3.42 29.06
CA SER A 521 42.84 -2.45 27.98
C SER A 521 41.79 -2.58 26.87
N LEU A 522 41.42 -1.46 26.23
CA LEU A 522 40.52 -1.46 25.09
C LEU A 522 41.13 -2.23 23.89
N PRO A 523 40.40 -3.18 23.27
CA PRO A 523 40.93 -3.97 22.17
C PRO A 523 41.04 -3.14 20.89
N ASN A 524 42.27 -2.98 20.38
CA ASN A 524 42.53 -2.33 19.10
C ASN A 524 42.39 -3.33 17.93
N ARG A 525 41.32 -3.21 17.14
CA ARG A 525 41.09 -4.07 15.96
C ARG A 525 41.32 -3.32 14.65
N PRO A 526 41.78 -3.99 13.58
CA PRO A 526 41.81 -3.39 12.24
C PRO A 526 40.39 -3.18 11.72
N ALA A 527 40.22 -2.22 10.80
CA ALA A 527 38.98 -2.07 10.06
C ALA A 527 38.69 -3.34 9.25
N TYR A 528 37.42 -3.71 9.11
CA TYR A 528 37.03 -4.82 8.24
C TYR A 528 37.38 -4.49 6.79
N ILE A 529 37.88 -5.49 6.06
CA ILE A 529 38.08 -5.38 4.62
C ILE A 529 36.70 -5.41 3.97
N SER A 530 36.31 -4.29 3.38
CA SER A 530 35.06 -4.12 2.65
C SER A 530 35.33 -3.98 1.15
N ASN A 531 34.37 -4.39 0.32
CA ASN A 531 34.45 -4.18 -1.12
C ASN A 531 34.26 -2.69 -1.49
N PRO A 532 34.56 -2.26 -2.73
CA PRO A 532 34.46 -0.84 -3.10
C PRO A 532 33.06 -0.22 -2.93
N GLN A 533 31.98 -0.99 -3.12
CA GLN A 533 30.60 -0.50 -2.95
C GLN A 533 30.26 -0.32 -1.47
N GLU A 534 30.57 -1.31 -0.64
CA GLU A 534 30.41 -1.25 0.82
C GLU A 534 31.22 -0.09 1.41
N THR A 535 32.45 0.10 0.91
CA THR A 535 33.32 1.19 1.37
C THR A 535 32.74 2.57 1.04
N LYS A 536 32.16 2.74 -0.15
CA LYS A 536 31.47 3.98 -0.53
C LYS A 536 30.23 4.24 0.33
N GLU A 537 29.45 3.19 0.61
CA GLU A 537 28.23 3.34 1.42
C GLU A 537 28.54 3.61 2.90
N ILE A 538 29.54 2.94 3.47
CA ILE A 538 30.04 3.26 4.82
C ILE A 538 30.50 4.72 4.88
N GLN A 539 31.24 5.17 3.87
CA GLN A 539 31.72 6.55 3.82
C GLN A 539 30.57 7.56 3.69
N ARG A 540 29.57 7.30 2.84
CA ARG A 540 28.37 8.12 2.71
C ARG A 540 27.63 8.26 4.05
N GLN A 541 27.44 7.15 4.77
CA GLN A 541 26.77 7.17 6.07
C GLN A 541 27.59 7.88 7.13
N VAL A 542 28.92 7.74 7.13
CA VAL A 542 29.79 8.48 8.05
C VAL A 542 29.76 9.98 7.75
N GLU A 543 29.80 10.39 6.48
CA GLU A 543 29.67 11.81 6.09
C GLU A 543 28.29 12.38 6.48
N GLU A 544 27.24 11.57 6.34
CA GLU A 544 25.89 11.92 6.81
C GLU A 544 25.85 12.07 8.34
N LEU A 545 26.47 11.17 9.10
CA LEU A 545 26.58 11.25 10.57
C LEU A 545 27.48 12.40 11.06
N MET A 546 28.48 12.79 10.27
CA MET A 546 29.36 13.91 10.59
C MET A 546 28.70 15.25 10.25
N SER A 547 27.87 15.30 9.21
CA SER A 547 27.12 16.50 8.81
C SER A 547 25.82 16.67 9.60
N LYS A 548 25.20 15.57 10.02
CA LYS A 548 23.98 15.50 10.83
C LYS A 548 24.26 14.71 12.08
N SER A 549 24.11 15.32 13.26
CA SER A 549 24.51 14.70 14.52
C SER A 549 23.86 13.32 14.78
N HIS A 550 22.70 12.99 14.18
CA HIS A 550 22.03 11.69 14.37
C HIS A 550 21.15 11.30 13.18
N LEU A 551 21.12 10.01 12.77
CA LEU A 551 20.07 9.45 11.89
C LEU A 551 19.90 7.92 11.96
N VAL A 552 18.66 7.41 11.95
CA VAL A 552 18.16 6.08 11.47
C VAL A 552 16.60 6.15 11.33
N PRO A 553 15.84 5.15 10.80
CA PRO A 553 16.06 4.08 9.77
C PRO A 553 14.96 4.02 8.66
N LYS A 554 15.11 3.15 7.63
CA LYS A 554 13.95 2.57 6.89
C LYS A 554 14.07 1.06 6.53
N LYS A 555 12.94 0.52 6.05
CA LYS A 555 12.61 -0.86 5.57
C LYS A 555 12.66 -0.97 4.03
N ASP A 556 13.31 -0.02 3.38
CA ASP A 556 13.27 0.30 1.94
C ASP A 556 14.42 -0.32 1.12
N GLY A 557 15.18 -1.25 1.71
CA GLY A 557 16.33 -1.89 1.06
C GLY A 557 17.65 -1.10 1.17
N THR A 558 17.69 -0.03 1.98
CA THR A 558 18.91 0.73 2.28
C THR A 558 19.78 0.07 3.37
N TRP A 559 21.10 0.27 3.32
CA TRP A 559 22.08 -0.35 4.22
C TRP A 559 22.12 0.38 5.58
N ARG A 560 22.41 -0.33 6.68
CA ARG A 560 22.61 0.28 8.01
C ARG A 560 24.02 0.03 8.52
N MET A 561 24.72 1.09 8.91
CA MET A 561 26.00 0.95 9.59
C MET A 561 25.81 0.26 10.95
N CYS A 562 26.53 -0.84 11.16
CA CYS A 562 26.56 -1.57 12.44
C CYS A 562 28.00 -1.62 12.95
N THR A 563 28.25 -1.06 14.13
CA THR A 563 29.56 -1.17 14.79
C THR A 563 29.66 -2.51 15.52
N ASN A 564 30.76 -3.25 15.31
CA ASN A 564 30.98 -4.52 16.01
C ASN A 564 31.46 -4.27 17.44
N CYS A 565 30.51 -4.10 18.37
CA CYS A 565 30.80 -3.84 19.77
C CYS A 565 31.12 -5.10 20.59
N ARG A 566 31.22 -6.29 20.00
CA ARG A 566 31.43 -7.54 20.78
C ARG A 566 32.66 -7.51 21.66
N ALA A 567 33.75 -6.92 21.17
CA ALA A 567 35.03 -6.88 21.87
C ALA A 567 34.95 -5.99 23.12
N ILE A 568 34.38 -4.79 22.99
CA ILE A 568 34.16 -3.88 24.11
C ILE A 568 33.12 -4.44 25.08
N ASN A 569 32.02 -4.99 24.57
CA ASN A 569 30.96 -5.61 25.36
C ASN A 569 31.44 -6.70 26.32
N ASN A 570 32.46 -7.46 25.93
CA ASN A 570 33.03 -8.51 26.77
C ASN A 570 33.84 -7.96 27.96
N ILE A 571 34.32 -6.72 27.86
CA ILE A 571 35.16 -6.07 28.86
C ILE A 571 34.44 -4.93 29.58
N THR A 572 33.18 -4.64 29.24
CA THR A 572 32.32 -3.70 29.94
C THR A 572 31.67 -4.38 31.15
N VAL A 573 31.65 -3.69 32.29
CA VAL A 573 30.92 -4.10 33.49
C VAL A 573 29.43 -4.12 33.17
N LYS A 574 28.78 -5.26 33.36
CA LYS A 574 27.37 -5.45 33.00
C LYS A 574 26.46 -4.71 33.97
N TYR A 575 25.67 -3.77 33.46
CA TYR A 575 24.65 -3.05 34.20
C TYR A 575 23.26 -3.61 33.88
N ARG A 576 22.53 -4.04 34.90
CA ARG A 576 21.20 -4.65 34.76
C ARG A 576 20.16 -3.75 35.42
N HIS A 577 19.52 -2.91 34.61
CA HIS A 577 18.30 -2.22 35.02
C HIS A 577 17.13 -3.22 35.01
N PRO A 578 16.17 -3.16 35.96
CA PRO A 578 14.99 -4.01 35.92
C PRO A 578 14.19 -3.74 34.63
N ILE A 579 14.04 -4.78 33.81
CA ILE A 579 13.19 -4.75 32.61
C ILE A 579 11.89 -5.47 32.99
N PRO A 580 10.73 -4.83 32.85
CA PRO A 580 9.45 -5.44 33.20
C PRO A 580 9.22 -6.69 32.35
N ARG A 581 8.57 -7.71 32.92
CA ARG A 581 8.16 -8.86 32.12
C ARG A 581 6.98 -8.45 31.27
N LEU A 582 6.89 -9.07 30.10
CA LEU A 582 5.77 -8.86 29.20
C LEU A 582 4.43 -9.22 29.84
N ASP A 583 4.39 -10.27 30.68
CA ASP A 583 3.19 -10.63 31.45
C ASP A 583 2.75 -9.44 32.31
N ASP A 584 3.66 -8.92 33.14
CA ASP A 584 3.42 -7.77 34.02
C ASP A 584 2.89 -6.55 33.24
N LEU A 585 3.48 -6.25 32.07
CA LEU A 585 3.07 -5.13 31.23
C LEU A 585 1.67 -5.30 30.63
N LEU A 586 1.29 -6.52 30.26
CA LEU A 586 -0.04 -6.80 29.72
C LEU A 586 -1.10 -6.75 30.80
N ASP A 587 -0.79 -7.21 32.02
CA ASP A 587 -1.72 -7.22 33.15
C ASP A 587 -2.16 -5.81 33.56
N GLU A 588 -1.30 -4.79 33.35
CA GLU A 588 -1.61 -3.37 33.59
C GLU A 588 -2.67 -2.79 32.63
N LEU A 589 -2.97 -3.48 31.51
CA LEU A 589 -3.88 -2.98 30.47
C LEU A 589 -5.36 -3.31 30.75
N HIS A 590 -5.66 -3.94 31.89
CA HIS A 590 -7.03 -4.34 32.22
C HIS A 590 -7.99 -3.13 32.24
N GLY A 591 -9.15 -3.29 31.60
CA GLY A 591 -10.19 -2.27 31.54
C GLY A 591 -9.97 -1.17 30.49
N ALA A 592 -8.83 -1.18 29.79
CA ALA A 592 -8.59 -0.28 28.69
C ALA A 592 -9.38 -0.68 27.44
N CYS A 593 -9.94 0.32 26.76
CA CYS A 593 -10.71 0.16 25.53
C CYS A 593 -10.05 0.85 24.33
N ILE A 594 -9.13 1.78 24.58
CA ILE A 594 -8.50 2.62 23.56
C ILE A 594 -7.00 2.66 23.80
N PHE A 595 -6.25 2.51 22.72
CA PHE A 595 -4.80 2.36 22.72
C PHE A 595 -4.14 3.30 21.71
N SER A 596 -2.98 3.83 22.08
CA SER A 596 -2.07 4.53 21.18
C SER A 596 -0.65 4.04 21.40
N LYS A 597 0.08 3.81 20.32
CA LYS A 597 1.48 3.37 20.33
C LYS A 597 2.37 4.44 19.70
N ILE A 598 3.40 4.86 20.44
CA ILE A 598 4.42 5.80 19.98
C ILE A 598 5.74 5.04 19.80
N ASP A 599 6.33 5.10 18.59
CA ASP A 599 7.66 4.57 18.25
C ASP A 599 8.67 5.72 18.27
N LEU A 600 9.68 5.65 19.12
CA LEU A 600 10.72 6.68 19.18
C LEU A 600 11.66 6.60 17.96
N LYS A 601 11.98 7.77 17.41
CA LYS A 601 12.82 7.88 16.22
C LYS A 601 14.29 7.70 16.55
N SER A 602 14.86 6.54 16.23
CA SER A 602 16.26 6.23 16.58
C SER A 602 16.51 6.42 18.08
N GLY A 603 15.66 5.86 18.94
CA GLY A 603 15.65 6.12 20.37
C GLY A 603 17.05 6.09 21.00
N TYR A 604 17.86 5.07 20.68
CA TYR A 604 19.23 4.96 21.18
C TYR A 604 20.09 6.22 20.93
N HIS A 605 20.01 6.81 19.73
CA HIS A 605 20.76 8.00 19.36
C HIS A 605 20.29 9.27 20.08
N GLN A 606 19.14 9.22 20.76
CA GLN A 606 18.63 10.34 21.54
C GLN A 606 19.23 10.38 22.96
N ILE A 607 20.12 9.46 23.33
CA ILE A 607 20.80 9.43 24.63
C ILE A 607 22.31 9.67 24.42
N ARG A 608 22.89 10.60 25.18
CA ARG A 608 24.33 10.88 25.13
C ARG A 608 25.17 9.75 25.71
N ILE A 609 26.37 9.58 25.17
CA ILE A 609 27.44 8.90 25.90
C ILE A 609 27.94 9.86 26.98
N ARG A 610 28.29 9.30 28.14
CA ARG A 610 28.88 10.07 29.23
C ARG A 610 30.18 10.75 28.77
N GLU A 611 30.36 12.00 29.16
CA GLU A 611 31.60 12.74 28.88
C GLU A 611 32.82 12.00 29.44
N GLY A 612 33.79 11.75 28.56
CA GLY A 612 35.01 10.96 28.83
C GLY A 612 34.90 9.48 28.48
N ASP A 613 33.74 8.98 28.07
CA ASP A 613 33.53 7.60 27.61
C ASP A 613 33.43 7.49 26.07
N GLU A 614 33.33 8.62 25.34
CA GLU A 614 33.11 8.65 23.88
C GLU A 614 34.19 7.88 23.12
N TRP A 615 35.46 8.11 23.47
CA TRP A 615 36.62 7.46 22.85
C TRP A 615 36.59 5.94 22.94
N LYS A 616 35.86 5.37 23.91
CA LYS A 616 35.70 3.92 24.06
C LYS A 616 34.86 3.34 22.92
N THR A 617 34.01 4.14 22.28
CA THR A 617 33.17 3.73 21.15
C THR A 617 33.83 3.88 19.79
N ALA A 618 35.12 4.23 19.76
CA ALA A 618 35.83 4.49 18.52
C ALA A 618 35.79 3.30 17.55
N PHE A 619 35.49 3.58 16.28
CA PHE A 619 35.47 2.63 15.19
C PHE A 619 36.28 3.14 14.00
N LYS A 620 36.85 2.20 13.24
CA LYS A 620 37.71 2.50 12.09
C LYS A 620 37.00 2.23 10.78
N THR A 621 37.15 3.15 9.84
CA THR A 621 36.84 2.95 8.43
C THR A 621 38.13 3.00 7.62
N LYS A 622 38.04 2.81 6.30
CA LYS A 622 39.18 2.98 5.40
C LYS A 622 39.77 4.39 5.43
N TYR A 623 38.95 5.39 5.76
CA TYR A 623 39.29 6.80 5.64
C TYR A 623 39.56 7.50 6.97
N GLY A 624 39.29 6.85 8.12
CA GLY A 624 39.54 7.48 9.41
C GLY A 624 39.10 6.67 10.62
N LEU A 625 39.34 7.27 11.79
CA LEU A 625 38.86 6.82 13.09
C LEU A 625 37.77 7.79 13.54
N TYR A 626 36.62 7.26 13.96
CA TYR A 626 35.46 8.03 14.38
C TYR A 626 34.96 7.50 15.72
N GLU A 627 34.34 8.35 16.52
CA GLU A 627 33.75 8.00 17.81
C GLU A 627 32.30 8.46 17.88
N TRP A 628 31.49 7.77 18.69
CA TRP A 628 30.10 8.12 18.90
C TRP A 628 29.96 9.08 20.08
N LEU A 629 29.19 10.16 19.89
CA LEU A 629 28.84 11.09 20.96
C LEU A 629 27.50 10.72 21.62
N VAL A 630 26.68 9.95 20.92
CA VAL A 630 25.43 9.38 21.44
C VAL A 630 25.48 7.88 21.41
N MET A 631 24.61 7.25 22.19
CA MET A 631 24.60 5.81 22.39
C MET A 631 24.30 5.06 21.07
N PRO A 632 25.28 4.33 20.49
CA PRO A 632 25.05 3.55 19.28
C PRO A 632 24.36 2.22 19.59
N PHE A 633 23.80 1.61 18.55
CA PHE A 633 23.31 0.24 18.63
C PHE A 633 24.45 -0.75 18.92
N GLY A 634 24.12 -1.80 19.68
CA GLY A 634 25.01 -2.95 19.90
C GLY A 634 25.85 -2.91 21.17
N LEU A 635 25.84 -1.82 21.95
CA LEU A 635 26.47 -1.80 23.28
C LEU A 635 25.66 -2.62 24.30
N THR A 636 26.34 -3.37 25.18
CA THR A 636 25.69 -4.33 26.10
C THR A 636 24.72 -3.68 27.09
N ASN A 637 25.06 -2.50 27.61
CA ASN A 637 24.26 -1.81 28.62
C ASN A 637 23.25 -0.82 28.01
N ALA A 638 23.21 -0.68 26.68
CA ALA A 638 22.35 0.29 26.01
C ALA A 638 20.85 0.05 26.30
N PRO A 639 20.34 -1.20 26.24
CA PRO A 639 18.93 -1.47 26.58
C PRO A 639 18.60 -1.09 28.04
N SER A 640 19.50 -1.38 28.98
CA SER A 640 19.33 -1.02 30.40
C SER A 640 19.30 0.49 30.60
N THR A 641 20.18 1.22 29.91
CA THR A 641 20.26 2.69 29.96
C THR A 641 18.98 3.31 29.40
N PHE A 642 18.51 2.78 28.27
CA PHE A 642 17.30 3.24 27.62
C PHE A 642 16.06 3.06 28.51
N MET A 643 15.87 1.86 29.06
CA MET A 643 14.76 1.59 29.99
C MET A 643 14.84 2.45 31.25
N ARG A 644 16.05 2.70 31.77
CA ARG A 644 16.21 3.61 32.91
C ARG A 644 15.77 5.03 32.57
N LEU A 645 16.11 5.54 31.38
CA LEU A 645 15.68 6.85 30.92
C LEU A 645 14.15 6.90 30.77
N MET A 646 13.56 5.95 30.05
CA MET A 646 12.11 5.92 29.86
C MET A 646 11.35 5.82 31.18
N ASN A 647 11.85 5.00 32.12
CA ASN A 647 11.25 4.88 33.45
C ASN A 647 11.36 6.18 34.26
N HIS A 648 12.41 6.97 34.03
CA HIS A 648 12.60 8.27 34.68
C HIS A 648 11.68 9.33 34.09
N VAL A 649 11.64 9.43 32.75
CA VAL A 649 10.85 10.42 32.00
C VAL A 649 9.35 10.22 32.18
N LEU A 650 8.87 8.98 32.08
CA LEU A 650 7.44 8.67 32.11
C LEU A 650 6.96 8.19 33.49
N LYS A 651 7.79 8.33 34.53
CA LYS A 651 7.57 7.78 35.88
C LYS A 651 6.16 8.04 36.43
N GLU A 652 5.62 9.22 36.18
CA GLU A 652 4.32 9.64 36.73
C GLU A 652 3.13 8.88 36.13
N PHE A 653 3.30 8.30 34.93
CA PHE A 653 2.25 7.65 34.13
C PHE A 653 2.37 6.13 34.05
N LEU A 654 3.53 5.58 34.41
CA LEU A 654 3.79 4.13 34.38
C LEU A 654 2.80 3.36 35.26
N GLY A 655 2.20 2.32 34.71
CA GLY A 655 1.21 1.48 35.39
C GLY A 655 -0.13 2.17 35.69
N LYS A 656 -0.34 3.40 35.19
CA LYS A 656 -1.62 4.13 35.28
C LYS A 656 -2.30 4.23 33.92
N CYS A 657 -1.58 4.77 32.94
CA CYS A 657 -2.07 4.97 31.58
C CYS A 657 -0.97 4.75 30.52
N VAL A 658 0.26 4.45 30.94
CA VAL A 658 1.40 4.24 30.06
C VAL A 658 2.16 2.97 30.46
N VAL A 659 2.52 2.19 29.45
CA VAL A 659 3.43 1.05 29.53
C VAL A 659 4.56 1.30 28.53
N VAL A 660 5.81 1.04 28.92
CA VAL A 660 6.97 1.28 28.04
C VAL A 660 7.83 0.03 27.93
N TYR A 661 8.27 -0.28 26.71
CA TYR A 661 9.23 -1.32 26.44
C TYR A 661 10.20 -0.90 25.33
N PHE A 662 11.41 -0.51 25.74
CA PHE A 662 12.41 0.15 24.91
C PHE A 662 11.76 1.31 24.12
N ASP A 663 11.95 1.33 22.80
CA ASP A 663 11.49 2.41 21.93
C ASP A 663 9.95 2.48 21.75
N ASP A 664 9.21 1.47 22.24
CA ASP A 664 7.76 1.39 22.14
C ASP A 664 7.10 1.92 23.44
N ILE A 665 6.37 3.04 23.31
CA ILE A 665 5.53 3.60 24.38
C ILE A 665 4.07 3.29 24.04
N LEU A 666 3.39 2.53 24.90
CA LEU A 666 1.97 2.22 24.80
C LEU A 666 1.18 3.07 25.78
N ILE A 667 0.20 3.81 25.28
CA ILE A 667 -0.75 4.60 26.05
C ILE A 667 -2.09 3.88 25.97
N TYR A 668 -2.77 3.73 27.10
CA TYR A 668 -4.02 2.98 27.19
C TYR A 668 -5.01 3.71 28.10
N SER A 669 -6.31 3.64 27.78
CA SER A 669 -7.35 4.36 28.53
C SER A 669 -8.71 3.67 28.42
N THR A 670 -9.60 3.96 29.36
CA THR A 670 -10.94 3.36 29.45
C THR A 670 -11.96 3.99 28.49
N ASN A 671 -11.78 5.28 28.16
CA ASN A 671 -12.64 6.03 27.25
C ASN A 671 -11.82 7.03 26.43
N PHE A 672 -12.46 7.62 25.42
CA PHE A 672 -11.79 8.45 24.42
C PHE A 672 -11.34 9.81 24.97
N ASP A 673 -12.19 10.51 25.72
CA ASP A 673 -11.87 11.85 26.22
C ASP A 673 -10.67 11.81 27.18
N LEU A 674 -10.64 10.82 28.08
CA LEU A 674 -9.50 10.58 28.96
C LEU A 674 -8.24 10.18 28.17
N HIS A 675 -8.41 9.44 27.06
CA HIS A 675 -7.28 9.08 26.21
C HIS A 675 -6.62 10.31 25.56
N VAL A 676 -7.42 11.32 25.19
CA VAL A 676 -6.92 12.58 24.65
C VAL A 676 -6.04 13.31 25.68
N GLU A 677 -6.50 13.38 26.93
CA GLU A 677 -5.74 14.00 28.02
C GLU A 677 -4.43 13.27 28.29
N HIS A 678 -4.47 11.93 28.34
CA HIS A 678 -3.26 11.11 28.50
C HIS A 678 -2.28 11.31 27.35
N LEU A 679 -2.77 11.33 26.11
CA LEU A 679 -1.93 11.53 24.93
C LEU A 679 -1.26 12.89 24.95
N SER A 680 -2.01 13.97 25.22
CA SER A 680 -1.44 15.32 25.35
C SER A 680 -0.39 15.39 26.46
N THR A 681 -0.65 14.79 27.62
CA THR A 681 0.29 14.79 28.74
C THR A 681 1.59 14.07 28.40
N VAL A 682 1.51 12.89 27.77
CA VAL A 682 2.69 12.15 27.33
C VAL A 682 3.45 12.91 26.25
N MET A 683 2.77 13.50 25.28
CA MET A 683 3.42 14.30 24.23
C MET A 683 4.12 15.54 24.78
N ASN A 684 3.54 16.21 25.79
CA ASN A 684 4.19 17.33 26.47
C ASN A 684 5.48 16.90 27.16
N VAL A 685 5.49 15.76 27.85
CA VAL A 685 6.71 15.24 28.47
C VAL A 685 7.75 14.87 27.42
N LEU A 686 7.36 14.25 26.29
CA LEU A 686 8.29 13.97 25.19
C LEU A 686 8.87 15.27 24.60
N ARG A 687 8.05 16.31 24.43
CA ARG A 687 8.48 17.64 23.98
C ARG A 687 9.48 18.28 24.94
N GLU A 688 9.17 18.31 26.23
CA GLU A 688 10.02 18.90 27.28
C GLU A 688 11.39 18.21 27.34
N GLU A 689 11.38 16.88 27.30
CA GLU A 689 12.59 16.06 27.29
C GLU A 689 13.28 16.01 25.92
N LYS A 690 12.73 16.67 24.90
CA LYS A 690 13.22 16.65 23.51
C LYS A 690 13.44 15.23 22.99
N LEU A 691 12.45 14.37 23.21
CA LEU A 691 12.37 13.03 22.66
C LEU A 691 11.47 13.05 21.42
N PHE A 692 11.98 12.53 20.31
CA PHE A 692 11.32 12.61 19.01
C PHE A 692 10.74 11.26 18.59
N ALA A 693 9.53 11.27 18.02
CA ALA A 693 8.80 10.09 17.60
C ALA A 693 8.75 9.96 16.07
N ASN A 694 8.60 8.72 15.59
CA ASN A 694 8.44 8.42 14.16
C ASN A 694 6.96 8.22 13.83
N ILE A 695 6.34 9.26 13.27
CA ILE A 695 4.91 9.26 12.94
C ILE A 695 4.51 8.11 12.01
N GLU A 696 5.35 7.70 11.04
CA GLU A 696 5.04 6.63 10.08
C GLU A 696 4.86 5.26 10.74
N LYS A 697 5.31 5.11 11.99
CA LYS A 697 5.22 3.88 12.77
C LYS A 697 4.37 4.00 14.03
N CYS A 698 3.89 5.20 14.35
CA CYS A 698 2.98 5.40 15.47
C CYS A 698 1.57 4.94 15.09
N THR A 699 0.76 4.64 16.10
CA THR A 699 -0.65 4.26 15.94
C THR A 699 -1.44 5.02 17.00
N PHE A 700 -2.58 5.59 16.67
CA PHE A 700 -3.33 6.46 17.57
C PHE A 700 -4.78 6.06 17.69
N CYS A 701 -5.29 6.09 18.92
CA CYS A 701 -6.71 5.99 19.27
C CYS A 701 -7.43 4.78 18.68
N THR A 702 -6.79 3.61 18.67
CA THR A 702 -7.38 2.37 18.14
C THR A 702 -8.03 1.53 19.25
N ASP A 703 -9.03 0.73 18.90
CA ASP A 703 -9.68 -0.24 19.80
C ASP A 703 -8.83 -1.51 20.01
N HIS A 704 -7.86 -1.73 19.14
CA HIS A 704 -6.85 -2.78 19.24
C HIS A 704 -5.48 -2.30 18.76
N VAL A 705 -4.39 -2.88 19.30
CA VAL A 705 -3.02 -2.49 18.92
C VAL A 705 -2.07 -3.68 18.96
N VAL A 706 -1.10 -3.70 18.03
CA VAL A 706 -0.01 -4.68 18.04
C VAL A 706 1.11 -4.18 18.96
N PHE A 707 1.28 -4.83 20.10
CA PHE A 707 2.29 -4.51 21.10
C PHE A 707 3.10 -5.76 21.48
N LEU A 708 4.42 -5.70 21.31
CA LEU A 708 5.37 -6.77 21.66
C LEU A 708 5.04 -8.16 21.07
N GLY A 709 4.42 -8.20 19.89
CA GLY A 709 4.03 -9.44 19.21
C GLY A 709 2.66 -9.99 19.60
N PHE A 710 1.89 -9.24 20.39
CA PHE A 710 0.50 -9.53 20.73
C PHE A 710 -0.42 -8.46 20.17
N VAL A 711 -1.65 -8.84 19.86
CA VAL A 711 -2.71 -7.87 19.61
C VAL A 711 -3.49 -7.71 20.92
N VAL A 712 -3.49 -6.49 21.45
CA VAL A 712 -4.21 -6.11 22.67
C VAL A 712 -5.49 -5.42 22.28
N SER A 713 -6.59 -5.75 22.94
CA SER A 713 -7.92 -5.14 22.74
C SER A 713 -8.71 -5.12 24.04
N SER A 714 -9.86 -4.45 24.06
CA SER A 714 -10.81 -4.47 25.19
C SER A 714 -11.29 -5.89 25.57
N LYS A 715 -11.28 -6.83 24.62
CA LYS A 715 -11.68 -8.23 24.84
C LYS A 715 -10.57 -9.05 25.50
N GLY A 716 -9.32 -8.61 25.42
CA GLY A 716 -8.15 -9.33 25.89
C GLY A 716 -6.99 -9.31 24.91
N VAL A 717 -6.08 -10.26 25.10
CA VAL A 717 -4.85 -10.42 24.33
C VAL A 717 -4.98 -11.62 23.40
N GLN A 718 -4.48 -11.46 22.17
CA GLN A 718 -4.35 -12.54 21.19
C GLN A 718 -2.95 -12.53 20.54
N VAL A 719 -2.61 -13.61 19.85
CA VAL A 719 -1.36 -13.73 19.09
C VAL A 719 -1.49 -12.98 17.76
N ASP A 720 -0.43 -12.28 17.33
CA ASP A 720 -0.37 -11.61 16.03
C ASP A 720 -0.51 -12.60 14.86
N GLU A 721 -1.40 -12.30 13.90
CA GLU A 721 -1.71 -13.16 12.74
C GLU A 721 -0.48 -13.42 11.87
N GLU A 722 0.42 -12.44 11.73
CA GLU A 722 1.68 -12.64 10.98
C GLU A 722 2.56 -13.71 11.63
N LYS A 723 2.57 -13.77 12.97
CA LYS A 723 3.31 -14.77 13.74
C LYS A 723 2.63 -16.13 13.69
N ILE A 724 1.30 -16.16 13.70
CA ILE A 724 0.52 -17.38 13.49
C ILE A 724 0.86 -17.99 12.13
N LYS A 725 0.84 -17.19 11.07
CA LYS A 725 1.19 -17.63 9.71
C LYS A 725 2.61 -18.20 9.64
N ALA A 726 3.58 -17.52 10.25
CA ALA A 726 4.96 -18.00 10.33
C ALA A 726 5.09 -19.35 11.07
N ILE A 727 4.29 -19.57 12.12
CA ILE A 727 4.24 -20.86 12.83
C ILE A 727 3.61 -21.93 11.95
N GLN A 728 2.50 -21.62 11.26
CA GLN A 728 1.78 -22.54 10.37
C GLN A 728 2.64 -23.00 9.20
N GLU A 729 3.41 -22.09 8.60
CA GLU A 729 4.29 -22.38 7.47
C GLU A 729 5.65 -22.97 7.90
N TRP A 730 5.93 -23.06 9.20
CA TRP A 730 7.23 -23.51 9.70
C TRP A 730 7.54 -24.96 9.25
N PRO A 731 8.69 -25.21 8.60
CA PRO A 731 9.03 -26.53 8.09
C PRO A 731 9.41 -27.50 9.21
N THR A 732 9.20 -28.80 9.01
CA THR A 732 9.61 -29.84 9.95
C THR A 732 11.12 -29.76 10.25
N PRO A 733 11.53 -29.57 11.52
CA PRO A 733 12.93 -29.48 11.91
C PRO A 733 13.74 -30.74 11.57
N LYS A 734 14.93 -30.57 11.01
CA LYS A 734 15.84 -31.65 10.61
C LYS A 734 17.08 -31.80 11.50
N ASN A 735 17.30 -30.85 12.40
CA ASN A 735 18.43 -30.87 13.33
C ASN A 735 18.08 -30.17 14.66
N VAL A 736 18.92 -30.37 15.68
CA VAL A 736 18.72 -29.80 17.03
C VAL A 736 18.70 -28.27 17.00
N SER A 737 19.45 -27.64 16.08
CA SER A 737 19.47 -26.18 15.96
C SER A 737 18.11 -25.65 15.49
N GLU A 738 17.49 -26.29 14.49
CA GLU A 738 16.15 -25.94 14.00
C GLU A 738 15.07 -26.20 15.04
N VAL A 739 15.19 -27.28 15.83
CA VAL A 739 14.28 -27.53 16.96
C VAL A 739 14.41 -26.44 18.02
N ARG A 740 15.62 -26.00 18.36
CA ARG A 740 15.83 -24.87 19.29
C ARG A 740 15.25 -23.56 18.74
N SER A 741 15.46 -23.29 17.46
CA SER A 741 14.91 -22.10 16.80
C SER A 741 13.39 -22.11 16.79
N PHE A 742 12.76 -23.26 16.50
CA PHE A 742 11.31 -23.41 16.59
C PHE A 742 10.83 -23.28 18.03
N HIS A 743 11.42 -24.00 18.99
CA HIS A 743 10.95 -24.05 20.38
C HIS A 743 10.84 -22.66 21.04
N GLY A 744 11.71 -21.71 20.66
CA GLY A 744 11.67 -20.34 21.19
C GLY A 744 10.35 -19.60 20.95
N LEU A 745 9.73 -19.77 19.77
CA LEU A 745 8.55 -19.00 19.37
C LEU A 745 7.26 -19.54 20.04
N PRO A 746 6.90 -20.82 19.92
CA PRO A 746 5.92 -21.50 20.78
C PRO A 746 6.07 -21.23 22.28
N SER A 747 7.30 -21.21 22.81
CA SER A 747 7.52 -20.93 24.25
C SER A 747 7.09 -19.52 24.64
N PHE A 748 7.23 -18.55 23.73
CA PHE A 748 6.79 -17.17 23.95
C PHE A 748 5.25 -17.07 24.03
N TYR A 749 4.54 -17.89 23.23
CA TYR A 749 3.07 -17.94 23.20
C TYR A 749 2.46 -19.05 24.09
N ARG A 750 3.26 -19.68 24.96
CA ARG A 750 2.84 -20.86 25.74
C ARG A 750 1.54 -20.67 26.54
N ARG A 751 1.24 -19.44 26.98
CA ARG A 751 0.04 -19.13 27.78
C ARG A 751 -1.27 -19.36 27.04
N PHE A 752 -1.25 -19.37 25.70
CA PHE A 752 -2.42 -19.63 24.87
C PHE A 752 -2.64 -21.13 24.61
N VAL A 753 -1.71 -21.98 25.04
CA VAL A 753 -1.71 -23.41 24.76
C VAL A 753 -1.90 -24.20 26.05
N LYS A 754 -3.09 -24.76 26.21
CA LYS A 754 -3.38 -25.69 27.32
C LYS A 754 -2.41 -26.87 27.29
N ASN A 755 -1.81 -27.16 28.44
CA ASN A 755 -0.84 -28.24 28.66
C ASN A 755 0.42 -28.14 27.78
N PHE A 756 0.91 -26.92 27.52
CA PHE A 756 2.10 -26.68 26.69
C PHE A 756 3.30 -27.52 27.15
N SER A 757 3.53 -27.63 28.45
CA SER A 757 4.69 -28.37 29.01
C SER A 757 4.70 -29.83 28.56
N THR A 758 3.53 -30.47 28.56
CA THR A 758 3.34 -31.86 28.13
C THR A 758 3.57 -32.01 26.62
N LEU A 759 3.02 -31.11 25.81
CA LEU A 759 3.17 -31.11 24.35
C LEU A 759 4.62 -30.83 23.91
N ALA A 760 5.30 -29.94 24.62
CA ALA A 760 6.67 -29.56 24.32
C ALA A 760 7.70 -30.56 24.88
N ALA A 761 7.32 -31.49 25.76
CA ALA A 761 8.25 -32.39 26.43
C ALA A 761 9.12 -33.20 25.46
N PRO A 762 8.59 -33.79 24.37
CA PRO A 762 9.44 -34.62 23.51
C PRO A 762 10.27 -33.80 22.52
N LEU A 763 9.90 -32.54 22.26
CA LEU A 763 10.78 -31.57 21.61
C LEU A 763 11.94 -31.19 22.54
N ASN A 764 11.66 -30.97 23.83
CA ASN A 764 12.67 -30.70 24.86
C ASN A 764 13.67 -31.86 25.04
N GLU A 765 13.22 -33.10 24.91
CA GLU A 765 14.11 -34.27 24.95
C GLU A 765 15.18 -34.26 23.84
N ILE A 766 14.85 -33.76 22.64
CA ILE A 766 15.79 -33.66 21.51
C ILE A 766 16.85 -32.58 21.76
N VAL A 767 16.50 -31.55 22.55
CA VAL A 767 17.34 -30.39 22.82
C VAL A 767 18.39 -30.67 23.92
N LYS A 768 18.19 -31.72 24.73
CA LYS A 768 19.08 -32.14 25.82
C LYS A 768 20.48 -32.48 25.30
N LYS A 769 21.50 -32.14 26.10
CA LYS A 769 22.89 -32.49 25.80
C LYS A 769 23.02 -34.02 25.74
N HIS A 770 23.80 -34.52 24.78
CA HIS A 770 24.12 -35.94 24.57
C HIS A 770 22.98 -36.84 24.04
N VAL A 771 21.87 -36.28 23.55
CA VAL A 771 20.81 -37.04 22.86
C VAL A 771 21.03 -37.00 21.34
N ARG A 772 20.97 -38.17 20.67
CA ARG A 772 21.03 -38.23 19.20
C ARG A 772 19.72 -37.72 18.59
N PHE A 773 19.81 -36.86 17.58
CA PHE A 773 18.63 -36.36 16.86
C PHE A 773 17.88 -37.52 16.19
N LYS A 774 16.68 -37.82 16.70
CA LYS A 774 15.77 -38.80 16.11
C LYS A 774 14.38 -38.18 16.03
N TRP A 775 13.99 -37.85 14.80
CA TRP A 775 12.67 -37.36 14.44
C TRP A 775 11.82 -38.54 13.99
N GLY A 776 10.69 -38.77 14.65
CA GLY A 776 9.81 -39.90 14.39
C GLY A 776 8.36 -39.48 14.56
N GLU A 777 7.43 -40.38 14.26
CA GLU A 777 5.99 -40.08 14.19
C GLU A 777 5.43 -39.39 15.44
N LYS A 778 5.83 -39.83 16.64
CA LYS A 778 5.41 -39.20 17.90
C LYS A 778 5.76 -37.70 17.97
N LYS A 779 6.97 -37.33 17.55
CA LYS A 779 7.46 -35.94 17.55
C LYS A 779 6.86 -35.11 16.42
N GLU A 780 6.59 -35.74 15.27
CA GLU A 780 5.88 -35.07 14.16
C GLU A 780 4.44 -34.75 14.56
N ASN A 781 3.77 -35.67 15.25
CA ASN A 781 2.41 -35.48 15.73
C ASN A 781 2.35 -34.36 16.77
N GLU A 782 3.24 -34.35 17.76
CA GLU A 782 3.29 -33.28 18.78
C GLU A 782 3.71 -31.93 18.19
N PHE A 783 4.63 -31.91 17.22
CA PHE A 783 4.99 -30.71 16.48
C PHE A 783 3.79 -30.13 15.70
N SER A 784 3.06 -30.99 14.99
CA SER A 784 1.86 -30.60 14.24
C SER A 784 0.72 -30.17 15.15
N GLU A 785 0.52 -30.85 16.28
CA GLU A 785 -0.48 -30.50 17.28
C GLU A 785 -0.16 -29.16 17.95
N LEU A 786 1.12 -28.89 18.25
CA LEU A 786 1.55 -27.61 18.80
C LEU A 786 1.31 -26.46 17.81
N LYS A 787 1.59 -26.68 16.52
CA LYS A 787 1.25 -25.72 15.46
C LYS A 787 -0.26 -25.47 15.40
N HIS A 788 -1.06 -26.53 15.40
CA HIS A 788 -2.52 -26.45 15.36
C HIS A 788 -3.11 -25.71 16.57
N LYS A 789 -2.57 -25.94 17.79
CA LYS A 789 -3.02 -25.25 19.00
C LYS A 789 -2.63 -23.77 19.01
N LEU A 790 -1.46 -23.43 18.46
CA LEU A 790 -1.02 -22.03 18.33
C LEU A 790 -1.77 -21.26 17.22
N THR A 791 -2.28 -21.95 16.20
CA THR A 791 -3.11 -21.33 15.16
C THR A 791 -4.57 -21.17 15.56
N ASN A 792 -5.07 -21.97 16.51
CA ASN A 792 -6.44 -21.93 17.01
C ASN A 792 -6.48 -21.46 18.46
N THR A 793 -5.82 -20.34 18.75
CA THR A 793 -5.70 -19.82 20.12
C THR A 793 -6.95 -19.07 20.55
N PRO A 794 -7.43 -19.27 21.79
CA PRO A 794 -8.52 -18.48 22.34
C PRO A 794 -8.04 -17.08 22.73
N PHE A 795 -8.97 -16.14 22.87
CA PHE A 795 -8.69 -14.87 23.54
C PHE A 795 -8.34 -15.11 25.00
N LEU A 796 -7.25 -14.52 25.48
CA LEU A 796 -6.94 -14.47 26.90
C LEU A 796 -7.43 -13.14 27.46
N ALA A 797 -8.42 -13.19 28.34
CA ALA A 797 -8.90 -12.02 29.05
C ALA A 797 -7.78 -11.44 29.94
N LEU A 798 -7.70 -10.11 30.00
CA LEU A 798 -6.77 -9.43 30.89
C LEU A 798 -7.22 -9.59 32.35
N PRO A 799 -6.31 -9.88 33.30
CA PRO A 799 -6.67 -10.20 34.67
C PRO A 799 -7.39 -9.03 35.35
N ASN A 800 -8.59 -9.30 35.89
CA ASN A 800 -9.32 -8.35 36.70
C ASN A 800 -9.02 -8.59 38.19
N PHE A 801 -8.09 -7.82 38.74
CA PHE A 801 -7.71 -7.95 40.15
C PHE A 801 -8.80 -7.56 41.17
N ALA A 802 -9.94 -7.03 40.72
CA ALA A 802 -11.12 -6.81 41.56
C ALA A 802 -12.02 -8.05 41.70
N LYS A 803 -11.73 -9.13 40.97
CA LYS A 803 -12.45 -10.41 41.04
C LYS A 803 -11.61 -11.49 41.72
N TYR A 804 -12.28 -12.53 42.20
CA TYR A 804 -11.60 -13.74 42.66
C TYR A 804 -11.08 -14.53 41.46
N PHE A 805 -9.87 -15.07 41.60
CA PHE A 805 -9.27 -15.97 40.62
C PHE A 805 -9.47 -17.41 41.09
N GLU A 806 -9.94 -18.27 40.19
CA GLU A 806 -10.00 -19.72 40.41
C GLU A 806 -8.83 -20.36 39.64
N ILE A 807 -8.08 -21.23 40.31
CA ILE A 807 -6.95 -21.93 39.72
C ILE A 807 -7.28 -23.42 39.71
N GLU A 808 -7.46 -23.98 38.53
CA GLU A 808 -7.65 -25.42 38.36
C GLU A 808 -6.31 -26.10 38.04
N CYS A 809 -5.86 -26.96 38.94
CA CYS A 809 -4.62 -27.73 38.76
C CYS A 809 -4.96 -29.20 38.49
N CYS A 810 -4.59 -29.71 37.32
CA CYS A 810 -4.67 -31.14 36.99
C CYS A 810 -3.26 -31.73 36.88
N GLY A 811 -2.92 -32.70 37.75
CA GLY A 811 -1.63 -33.39 37.71
C GLY A 811 -1.75 -34.83 37.19
N TRP A 812 -1.42 -35.06 35.91
CA TRP A 812 -1.26 -36.41 35.35
C TRP A 812 0.15 -36.58 34.77
N GLY A 813 1.13 -36.81 35.65
CA GLY A 813 2.54 -37.10 35.32
C GLY A 813 3.43 -35.86 35.16
N LEU A 814 4.61 -35.88 35.82
CA LEU A 814 5.82 -35.02 35.77
C LEU A 814 5.76 -33.49 35.49
N SER A 815 4.61 -32.88 35.21
CA SER A 815 4.43 -31.45 35.00
C SER A 815 3.12 -30.95 35.62
N TYR A 816 3.20 -29.78 36.26
CA TYR A 816 2.03 -29.00 36.68
C TYR A 816 1.75 -27.97 35.60
N ASP A 817 0.54 -27.97 35.06
CA ASP A 817 0.06 -26.95 34.13
C ASP A 817 -1.07 -26.18 34.82
N PHE A 818 -1.01 -24.85 34.78
CA PHE A 818 -2.04 -23.96 35.31
C PHE A 818 -3.06 -23.68 34.19
N LEU A 819 -4.34 -23.92 34.48
CA LEU A 819 -5.45 -23.58 33.60
C LEU A 819 -5.85 -22.12 33.71
#